data_AF-A0A7X7IVX9-F1
#
_entry.id   AF-A0A7X7IVX9-F1
#
_cell.length_a   1.000
_cell.length_b   1.000
_cell.length_c   1.000
_cell.angle_alpha   90.00
_cell.angle_beta   90.00
_cell.angle_gamma   90.00
#
_symmetry.space_group_name_H-M   'P 1'
#
loop_
_entity.id
_entity.type
_entity.pdbx_description
1 polymer ?
#
loop_
_entity_poly.entity_id
_entity_poly.type
_entity_poly.pdbx_seq_one_letter_code
_entity_poly.pdbx_strand_id
1 'polypeptide(L)'
;MTKFPKISRFRGLASAAGAWMFFLLVPGAVQSVRAFPAPAAALSAVPVLESAAFSLRTQNAKPLRVVTTANFIYSLDDSANEITVWKKNGNGFFVRGFKGVADVADASGVKGDAFLDPCGLAKHPSENILAVTDRSGNATQKLRFYSFVESADSVAFTFLGRYEGLPRLADVAFLPNGDVVVGGKSDHPSLLPYVYKLAGAGDYNALVWDGVNRFPNPNQNATADGLGVDLENGRVFIANASQNCVYEIDDAGLVETYGSLHGPFDACVWRDPTSDIKRLLVADRDDARIVVYDLGNSATPVASIGQHGTAAGEFGSPSCVYAVSGSTEIAVADTANGRIQLLELDTDGDGVPDGEDESPFDPDADQDGLSDLEESILGTNPLNPDTDGDGLSDGDEALIHGTDPLDVDTDGDGLSDYAEVVVYETQPNDSDSDDDGLTDYEEVMEHGTDPNNPDTDGDGLSDGDELRFPLVYPKLPVLTPFPLDIDGDGEMDGTDPLNPDTDGDGITDGDEVDWTEENDYVSDPRLADTDGDGLTDGEEQAAGTHPQSVDTDGDGFTDGEEVNDLHTNPLDAASPAPNTILVVGPPVFGEGTTTNVTVILSTTPSAETTVAVTGYLPGIVEGDAILTFPVGVNHATLNLQLLDGPSAATLHFIPSGFFSAANYSFTVQNLAPVIGFATSSTNRVDQGGSVDLSAAATDAANVGGATNDVLTYTWTFSDGSPAATGANVSKTFNVAGGVQVTVTVTDGDGGAASTSFFVNVVSTEPPVPPTIEFTAIDETSATFRVPTANRDSDFLVRFSETLGADPSTWTPWIFLDSADIAATGEGTYSTTPVSAPAGAVDVTVDDQPDGYTYFTFDITQLPATYDTLFLAVLFYDN
;
A
#
# COMPACT_ATOMS: atom_id res chain seq x y z
N MET A 1 -53.60 8.15 -6.31
CA MET A 1 -54.49 7.24 -5.52
C MET A 1 -53.53 6.31 -4.80
N THR A 2 -53.34 6.34 -3.49
CA THR A 2 -54.28 6.02 -2.40
C THR A 2 -53.77 6.63 -1.08
N LYS A 3 -54.71 7.02 -0.20
CA LYS A 3 -54.51 7.68 1.11
C LYS A 3 -53.82 6.79 2.14
N PHE A 4 -53.11 7.38 3.13
CA PHE A 4 -53.28 7.18 4.59
C PHE A 4 -52.45 8.23 5.40
N PRO A 5 -52.65 8.45 6.72
CA PRO A 5 -53.19 9.73 7.25
C PRO A 5 -52.22 10.60 8.09
N LYS A 6 -52.68 11.84 8.36
CA LYS A 6 -52.11 12.88 9.24
C LYS A 6 -52.03 12.45 10.73
N ILE A 7 -50.88 12.71 11.37
CA ILE A 7 -50.69 12.93 12.83
C ILE A 7 -49.59 14.01 12.96
N SER A 8 -49.93 15.30 13.02
CA SER A 8 -50.03 16.17 14.21
C SER A 8 -48.72 16.50 14.96
N ARG A 9 -48.22 17.71 14.67
CA ARG A 9 -47.57 18.71 15.55
C ARG A 9 -46.54 18.23 16.60
N PHE A 10 -45.27 18.56 16.37
CA PHE A 10 -44.36 18.99 17.43
C PHE A 10 -44.00 20.48 17.25
N ARG A 11 -44.11 21.24 18.34
CA ARG A 11 -43.54 22.59 18.51
C ARG A 11 -42.21 22.40 19.26
N GLY A 12 -41.10 22.84 18.68
CA GLY A 12 -39.85 23.18 19.37
C GLY A 12 -39.32 24.44 18.69
N LEU A 13 -39.41 25.59 19.36
CA LEU A 13 -38.29 26.25 20.05
C LEU A 13 -37.13 26.51 19.10
N ALA A 14 -37.13 27.73 18.57
CA ALA A 14 -36.01 28.32 17.85
C ALA A 14 -34.87 28.64 18.84
N SER A 15 -33.66 28.18 18.53
CA SER A 15 -32.41 28.85 18.91
C SER A 15 -31.58 29.07 17.65
N ALA A 16 -30.82 30.15 17.67
CA ALA A 16 -30.35 30.88 16.50
C ALA A 16 -28.98 30.40 15.99
N ALA A 17 -28.90 30.08 14.70
CA ALA A 17 -27.85 30.45 13.75
C ALA A 17 -28.30 29.95 12.36
N GLY A 18 -28.27 30.80 11.34
CA GLY A 18 -28.89 30.53 10.06
C GLY A 18 -27.99 29.78 9.09
N ALA A 19 -28.51 28.70 8.49
CA ALA A 19 -28.06 28.16 7.21
C ALA A 19 -29.29 27.92 6.32
N TRP A 20 -29.24 28.38 5.08
CA TRP A 20 -30.29 28.16 4.09
C TRP A 20 -30.06 26.78 3.45
N MET A 21 -30.96 25.82 3.62
CA MET A 21 -30.96 24.57 2.84
C MET A 21 -31.83 24.72 1.59
N PHE A 22 -31.24 24.51 0.41
CA PHE A 22 -31.96 24.16 -0.81
C PHE A 22 -32.13 22.63 -0.85
N PHE A 23 -33.36 22.15 -1.03
CA PHE A 23 -33.63 20.73 -1.27
C PHE A 23 -33.71 20.48 -2.78
N LEU A 24 -32.79 19.68 -3.33
CA LEU A 24 -32.99 18.95 -4.58
C LEU A 24 -33.33 17.50 -4.20
N LEU A 25 -34.46 16.99 -4.68
CA LEU A 25 -34.90 15.61 -4.45
C LEU A 25 -34.40 14.72 -5.60
N VAL A 26 -33.50 13.78 -5.32
CA VAL A 26 -33.24 12.59 -6.15
C VAL A 26 -33.36 11.34 -5.26
N PRO A 27 -34.08 10.27 -5.66
CA PRO A 27 -34.24 9.09 -4.82
C PRO A 27 -33.21 8.01 -5.15
N GLY A 28 -32.41 7.59 -4.15
CA GLY A 28 -31.75 6.28 -4.14
C GLY A 28 -30.24 6.31 -3.91
N ALA A 29 -29.83 6.40 -2.64
CA ALA A 29 -28.63 5.80 -2.04
C ALA A 29 -28.53 6.35 -0.61
N VAL A 30 -28.27 5.49 0.37
CA VAL A 30 -28.03 5.89 1.76
C VAL A 30 -26.53 6.14 1.87
N GLN A 31 -26.13 7.40 1.95
CA GLN A 31 -24.82 7.78 2.47
C GLN A 31 -25.03 8.82 3.58
N SER A 32 -24.36 8.57 4.70
CA SER A 32 -24.31 9.41 5.88
C SER A 32 -23.66 10.76 5.55
N VAL A 33 -24.39 11.84 5.78
CA VAL A 33 -23.82 13.20 5.73
C VAL A 33 -23.16 13.48 7.08
N ARG A 34 -21.83 13.32 7.17
CA ARG A 34 -21.02 13.87 8.28
C ARG A 34 -20.74 15.36 8.01
N ALA A 35 -20.66 16.13 9.09
CA ALA A 35 -20.30 17.54 9.06
C ALA A 35 -18.79 17.68 9.31
N PHE A 36 -18.09 18.40 8.43
CA PHE A 36 -16.67 18.74 8.57
C PHE A 36 -16.36 19.51 9.87
N PRO A 37 -15.30 19.17 10.62
CA PRO A 37 -14.64 20.12 11.51
C PRO A 37 -13.55 20.92 10.77
N ALA A 38 -13.35 22.16 11.21
CA ALA A 38 -12.32 23.08 10.74
C ALA A 38 -11.00 22.87 11.53
N PRO A 39 -9.84 23.31 11.02
CA PRO A 39 -8.55 22.89 11.54
C PRO A 39 -8.17 23.54 12.88
N ALA A 40 -7.31 22.80 13.59
CA ALA A 40 -6.71 23.05 14.90
C ALA A 40 -6.57 24.52 15.33
N ALA A 41 -7.25 24.87 16.44
CA ALA A 41 -6.81 25.91 17.36
C ALA A 41 -7.46 25.78 18.75
N ALA A 42 -6.60 25.53 19.75
CA ALA A 42 -6.76 25.75 21.19
C ALA A 42 -7.70 24.82 21.98
N LEU A 43 -7.08 24.11 22.94
CA LEU A 43 -7.72 23.46 24.09
C LEU A 43 -8.94 24.24 24.59
N SER A 44 -10.13 23.72 24.32
CA SER A 44 -11.37 24.17 24.92
C SER A 44 -12.35 23.02 24.94
N ALA A 45 -12.28 22.24 26.04
CA ALA A 45 -13.33 21.36 26.57
C ALA A 45 -14.31 20.80 25.53
N VAL A 46 -13.92 19.69 24.90
CA VAL A 46 -14.85 18.83 24.17
C VAL A 46 -15.83 18.25 25.19
N PRO A 47 -17.15 18.33 24.96
CA PRO A 47 -18.12 17.75 25.86
C PRO A 47 -18.11 16.23 25.68
N VAL A 48 -17.44 15.52 26.61
CA VAL A 48 -17.53 14.08 26.85
C VAL A 48 -18.99 13.70 27.03
N LEU A 49 -19.63 13.06 26.04
CA LEU A 49 -21.02 12.62 26.21
C LEU A 49 -21.49 11.62 25.13
N GLU A 50 -20.95 10.40 25.09
CA GLU A 50 -21.73 9.20 24.71
C GLU A 50 -21.38 7.91 25.48
N SER A 51 -20.48 7.91 26.48
CA SER A 51 -20.28 6.71 27.30
C SER A 51 -21.53 6.39 28.14
N ALA A 52 -21.80 5.11 28.36
CA ALA A 52 -23.04 4.54 28.92
C ALA A 52 -23.31 4.95 30.38
N ALA A 53 -23.56 6.22 30.63
CA ALA A 53 -23.71 6.78 31.96
C ALA A 53 -25.07 6.39 32.57
N PHE A 54 -25.06 5.43 33.49
CA PHE A 54 -26.24 4.99 34.22
C PHE A 54 -26.47 5.86 35.47
N SER A 55 -27.53 6.67 35.46
CA SER A 55 -27.87 7.59 36.55
C SER A 55 -28.91 6.99 37.51
N LEU A 56 -28.51 6.72 38.75
CA LEU A 56 -29.40 6.34 39.86
C LEU A 56 -30.04 7.58 40.50
N ARG A 57 -31.28 7.91 40.10
CA ARG A 57 -32.04 8.95 40.81
C ARG A 57 -32.39 8.47 42.22
N THR A 58 -31.90 9.18 43.22
CA THR A 58 -32.26 8.88 44.60
C THR A 58 -33.57 9.63 44.94
N GLN A 59 -34.67 8.91 45.17
CA GLN A 59 -35.95 9.57 45.49
C GLN A 59 -35.90 10.16 46.90
N ASN A 60 -35.63 11.47 47.01
CA ASN A 60 -35.51 12.24 48.25
C ASN A 60 -34.27 11.92 49.11
N ALA A 61 -33.18 11.47 48.50
CA ALA A 61 -31.91 11.27 49.17
C ALA A 61 -30.84 12.22 48.60
N LYS A 62 -29.83 12.54 49.41
CA LYS A 62 -28.68 13.36 49.02
C LYS A 62 -27.41 12.59 49.32
N PRO A 63 -26.92 11.76 48.38
CA PRO A 63 -25.73 10.95 48.62
C PRO A 63 -24.52 11.88 48.81
N LEU A 64 -23.80 11.69 49.90
CA LEU A 64 -22.63 12.47 50.31
C LEU A 64 -21.33 11.68 50.15
N ARG A 65 -21.39 10.37 50.41
CA ARG A 65 -20.28 9.43 50.26
C ARG A 65 -20.82 8.13 49.70
N VAL A 66 -20.04 7.46 48.87
CA VAL A 66 -20.40 6.17 48.27
C VAL A 66 -19.27 5.18 48.44
N VAL A 67 -19.61 3.93 48.71
CA VAL A 67 -18.69 2.79 48.64
C VAL A 67 -19.40 1.62 47.95
N THR A 68 -18.64 0.75 47.31
CA THR A 68 -19.18 -0.32 46.47
C THR A 68 -18.70 -1.71 46.92
N THR A 69 -19.53 -2.70 46.64
CA THR A 69 -19.17 -4.12 46.52
C THR A 69 -19.54 -4.58 45.11
N ALA A 70 -19.21 -5.81 44.74
CA ALA A 70 -19.51 -6.35 43.40
C ALA A 70 -20.99 -6.20 43.00
N ASN A 71 -21.92 -6.27 43.97
CA ASN A 71 -23.37 -6.26 43.70
C ASN A 71 -24.13 -5.11 44.38
N PHE A 72 -23.50 -4.33 45.26
CA PHE A 72 -24.19 -3.30 46.04
C PHE A 72 -23.41 -1.99 46.07
N ILE A 73 -24.15 -0.88 46.11
CA ILE A 73 -23.63 0.45 46.44
C ILE A 73 -24.20 0.81 47.81
N TYR A 74 -23.36 1.40 48.67
CA TYR A 74 -23.75 1.94 49.96
C TYR A 74 -23.51 3.44 49.90
N SER A 75 -24.53 4.24 50.18
CA SER A 75 -24.40 5.69 50.18
C SER A 75 -24.78 6.29 51.51
N LEU A 76 -23.99 7.24 51.98
CA LEU A 76 -24.34 8.07 53.13
C LEU A 76 -25.27 9.19 52.67
N ASP A 77 -26.48 9.26 53.21
CA ASP A 77 -27.46 10.28 52.86
C ASP A 77 -27.48 11.42 53.89
N ASP A 78 -27.08 12.62 53.43
CA ASP A 78 -27.02 13.84 54.24
C ASP A 78 -28.42 14.35 54.66
N SER A 79 -29.46 14.05 53.88
CA SER A 79 -30.82 14.53 54.15
C SER A 79 -31.60 13.63 55.11
N ALA A 80 -31.30 12.33 55.11
CA ALA A 80 -31.97 11.33 55.92
C ALA A 80 -31.16 10.85 57.13
N ASN A 81 -29.88 11.24 57.23
CA ASN A 81 -28.92 10.80 58.24
C ASN A 81 -28.85 9.27 58.34
N GLU A 82 -28.62 8.60 57.20
CA GLU A 82 -28.60 7.14 57.13
C GLU A 82 -27.67 6.60 56.05
N ILE A 83 -27.41 5.29 56.12
CA ILE A 83 -26.80 4.56 55.00
C ILE A 83 -27.94 3.98 54.16
N THR A 84 -27.99 4.36 52.90
CA THR A 84 -28.87 3.77 51.90
C THR A 84 -28.11 2.70 51.12
N VAL A 85 -28.76 1.57 50.84
CA VAL A 85 -28.18 0.46 50.08
C VAL A 85 -28.89 0.32 48.73
N TRP A 86 -28.10 0.16 47.66
CA TRP A 86 -28.54 0.03 46.27
C TRP A 86 -28.02 -1.30 45.72
N LYS A 87 -28.82 -2.02 44.93
CA LYS A 87 -28.44 -3.35 44.40
C LYS A 87 -28.30 -3.31 42.86
N LYS A 88 -27.24 -3.92 42.33
CA LYS A 88 -26.99 -4.18 40.89
C LYS A 88 -27.93 -5.31 40.42
N ASN A 89 -28.70 -5.09 39.36
CA ASN A 89 -29.44 -6.11 38.61
C ASN A 89 -28.93 -6.14 37.16
N GLY A 90 -29.31 -7.15 36.37
CA GLY A 90 -28.83 -7.35 34.99
C GLY A 90 -29.11 -6.23 33.98
N ASN A 91 -29.95 -5.24 34.32
CA ASN A 91 -30.24 -4.06 33.48
C ASN A 91 -29.95 -2.74 34.26
N GLY A 92 -29.04 -2.76 35.24
CA GLY A 92 -28.70 -1.61 36.09
C GLY A 92 -29.12 -1.74 37.56
N PHE A 93 -28.95 -0.68 38.34
CA PHE A 93 -29.21 -0.67 39.78
C PHE A 93 -30.64 -0.22 40.12
N PHE A 94 -31.27 -0.82 41.14
CA PHE A 94 -32.56 -0.38 41.67
C PHE A 94 -32.48 -0.01 43.15
N VAL A 95 -33.34 0.93 43.55
CA VAL A 95 -33.55 1.33 44.94
C VAL A 95 -34.41 0.28 45.63
N ARG A 96 -33.85 -0.38 46.64
CA ARG A 96 -34.64 -0.93 47.75
C ARG A 96 -34.10 -0.30 49.01
N GLY A 97 -34.66 0.86 49.37
CA GLY A 97 -34.21 1.64 50.51
C GLY A 97 -34.32 0.81 51.78
N PHE A 98 -33.19 0.31 52.27
CA PHE A 98 -33.08 -0.20 53.62
C PHE A 98 -32.78 0.98 54.53
N LYS A 99 -33.84 1.52 55.13
CA LYS A 99 -33.75 2.49 56.22
C LYS A 99 -33.32 1.73 57.47
N GLY A 100 -32.13 1.98 58.02
CA GLY A 100 -31.86 1.58 59.40
C GLY A 100 -30.48 1.03 59.69
N VAL A 101 -29.56 1.95 59.99
CA VAL A 101 -28.42 1.64 60.85
C VAL A 101 -28.68 2.12 62.29
N ALA A 102 -29.58 3.10 62.47
CA ALA A 102 -29.97 3.66 63.77
C ALA A 102 -30.68 2.67 64.73
N ASP A 103 -31.06 1.47 64.27
CA ASP A 103 -31.80 0.48 65.05
C ASP A 103 -31.05 -0.84 65.29
N VAL A 104 -29.81 -0.94 64.81
CA VAL A 104 -29.02 -2.17 64.82
C VAL A 104 -28.31 -2.33 66.16
N ALA A 105 -28.58 -3.42 66.86
CA ALA A 105 -27.94 -3.77 68.13
C ALA A 105 -26.69 -4.62 67.93
N ASP A 106 -25.71 -4.46 68.81
CA ASP A 106 -24.58 -5.39 68.94
C ASP A 106 -25.00 -6.72 69.60
N ALA A 107 -24.05 -7.64 69.73
CA ALA A 107 -24.24 -8.93 70.39
C ALA A 107 -24.62 -8.83 71.89
N SER A 108 -24.46 -7.67 72.51
CA SER A 108 -24.85 -7.37 73.90
C SER A 108 -26.24 -6.76 74.02
N GLY A 109 -26.90 -6.47 72.89
CA GLY A 109 -28.22 -5.86 72.82
C GLY A 109 -28.20 -4.33 72.87
N VAL A 110 -27.02 -3.70 72.81
CA VAL A 110 -26.87 -2.24 72.75
C VAL A 110 -27.07 -1.78 71.31
N LYS A 111 -28.10 -0.98 71.07
CA LYS A 111 -28.35 -0.34 69.77
C LYS A 111 -27.35 0.77 69.50
N GLY A 112 -26.94 0.92 68.24
CA GLY A 112 -26.32 2.15 67.77
C GLY A 112 -27.28 3.34 67.95
N ASP A 113 -26.77 4.49 68.40
CA ASP A 113 -27.55 5.73 68.38
C ASP A 113 -27.73 6.19 66.91
N ALA A 114 -28.85 6.84 66.61
CA ALA A 114 -29.10 7.43 65.29
C ALA A 114 -27.96 8.36 64.85
N PHE A 115 -27.68 8.39 63.55
CA PHE A 115 -26.78 9.39 63.00
C PHE A 115 -27.42 10.77 63.10
N LEU A 116 -26.62 11.74 63.48
CA LEU A 116 -27.07 13.12 63.67
C LEU A 116 -26.46 14.05 62.61
N ASP A 117 -25.20 13.83 62.24
CA ASP A 117 -24.49 14.55 61.18
C ASP A 117 -23.42 13.61 60.56
N PRO A 118 -23.82 12.56 59.82
CA PRO A 118 -22.89 11.61 59.23
C PRO A 118 -22.12 12.26 58.07
N CYS A 119 -20.79 12.10 58.02
CA CYS A 119 -19.95 12.88 57.09
C CYS A 119 -18.91 12.07 56.28
N GLY A 120 -18.55 10.86 56.72
CA GLY A 120 -17.58 9.99 56.06
C GLY A 120 -18.04 8.54 56.07
N LEU A 121 -17.68 7.79 55.03
CA LEU A 121 -18.05 6.39 54.83
C LEU A 121 -16.92 5.64 54.13
N ALA A 122 -16.47 4.53 54.71
CA ALA A 122 -15.47 3.66 54.11
C ALA A 122 -15.83 2.18 54.26
N LYS A 123 -15.39 1.36 53.29
CA LYS A 123 -15.46 -0.10 53.33
C LYS A 123 -14.09 -0.67 53.62
N HIS A 124 -14.03 -1.68 54.50
CA HIS A 124 -12.80 -2.44 54.72
C HIS A 124 -12.40 -3.20 53.43
N PRO A 125 -11.10 -3.25 53.06
CA PRO A 125 -10.68 -3.83 51.79
C PRO A 125 -11.06 -5.30 51.64
N SER A 126 -10.81 -6.12 52.67
CA SER A 126 -10.98 -7.58 52.64
C SER A 126 -12.15 -8.13 53.45
N GLU A 127 -12.83 -7.29 54.23
CA GLU A 127 -13.90 -7.72 55.15
C GLU A 127 -15.18 -6.95 54.85
N ASN A 128 -16.32 -7.54 55.19
CA ASN A 128 -17.61 -6.87 55.05
C ASN A 128 -17.87 -5.96 56.25
N ILE A 129 -17.04 -4.92 56.38
CA ILE A 129 -17.13 -3.93 57.45
C ILE A 129 -17.22 -2.53 56.85
N LEU A 130 -18.12 -1.71 57.38
CA LEU A 130 -18.24 -0.28 57.10
C LEU A 130 -17.82 0.53 58.32
N ALA A 131 -17.06 1.60 58.06
CA ALA A 131 -16.77 2.65 59.03
C ALA A 131 -17.53 3.93 58.65
N VAL A 132 -18.11 4.60 59.65
CA VAL A 132 -18.88 5.84 59.47
C VAL A 132 -18.49 6.88 60.49
N THR A 133 -18.16 8.09 60.04
CA THR A 133 -17.90 9.24 60.91
C THR A 133 -19.17 10.09 61.07
N ASP A 134 -19.39 10.62 62.28
CA ASP A 134 -20.53 11.46 62.63
C ASP A 134 -20.06 12.67 63.44
N ARG A 135 -20.30 13.86 62.90
CA ARG A 135 -19.77 15.15 63.37
C ARG A 135 -20.60 15.78 64.50
N SER A 136 -21.65 15.11 64.99
CA SER A 136 -22.60 15.71 65.93
C SER A 136 -21.99 16.44 67.15
N GLY A 137 -22.28 17.74 67.22
CA GLY A 137 -22.28 18.65 68.39
C GLY A 137 -21.11 18.60 69.38
N ASN A 138 -20.16 19.53 69.24
CA ASN A 138 -19.18 20.14 70.18
C ASN A 138 -18.58 19.40 71.41
N ALA A 139 -18.87 18.13 71.71
CA ALA A 139 -18.24 17.43 72.83
C ALA A 139 -17.90 15.95 72.59
N THR A 140 -18.61 15.21 71.71
CA THR A 140 -18.28 13.79 71.45
C THR A 140 -18.70 13.35 70.05
N GLN A 141 -17.84 13.59 69.06
CA GLN A 141 -18.04 13.01 67.73
C GLN A 141 -17.72 11.53 67.75
N LYS A 142 -18.32 10.80 66.81
CA LYS A 142 -18.37 9.34 66.85
C LYS A 142 -17.86 8.73 65.56
N LEU A 143 -16.96 7.76 65.69
CA LEU A 143 -16.62 6.81 64.63
C LEU A 143 -17.32 5.49 64.96
N ARG A 144 -18.06 4.93 64.00
CA ARG A 144 -18.86 3.70 64.21
C ARG A 144 -18.48 2.64 63.19
N PHE A 145 -18.51 1.38 63.63
CA PHE A 145 -18.21 0.22 62.79
C PHE A 145 -19.40 -0.74 62.72
N TYR A 146 -19.68 -1.22 61.51
CA TYR A 146 -20.75 -2.16 61.24
C TYR A 146 -20.22 -3.29 60.36
N SER A 147 -20.42 -4.54 60.75
CA SER A 147 -20.28 -5.65 59.79
C SER A 147 -21.58 -5.77 58.99
N PHE A 148 -21.48 -6.28 57.78
CA PHE A 148 -22.65 -6.57 56.96
C PHE A 148 -22.59 -7.95 56.32
N VAL A 149 -23.76 -8.54 56.10
CA VAL A 149 -23.92 -9.78 55.34
C VAL A 149 -24.86 -9.51 54.20
N GLU A 150 -24.36 -9.69 52.98
CA GLU A 150 -25.11 -9.56 51.76
C GLU A 150 -25.84 -10.87 51.45
N SER A 151 -27.10 -10.76 51.02
CA SER A 151 -27.89 -11.87 50.48
C SER A 151 -28.53 -11.43 49.17
N ALA A 152 -29.18 -12.36 48.47
CA ALA A 152 -29.81 -12.05 47.18
C ALA A 152 -30.80 -10.87 47.24
N ASP A 153 -31.49 -10.65 48.36
CA ASP A 153 -32.55 -9.64 48.46
C ASP A 153 -32.40 -8.62 49.60
N SER A 154 -31.44 -8.80 50.50
CA SER A 154 -31.24 -7.92 51.65
C SER A 154 -29.79 -7.85 52.10
N VAL A 155 -29.45 -6.73 52.75
CA VAL A 155 -28.20 -6.61 53.52
C VAL A 155 -28.56 -6.51 55.00
N ALA A 156 -27.92 -7.34 55.83
CA ALA A 156 -28.07 -7.32 57.27
C ALA A 156 -26.85 -6.69 57.91
N PHE A 157 -27.03 -5.59 58.66
CA PHE A 157 -25.97 -4.94 59.42
C PHE A 157 -25.92 -5.49 60.85
N THR A 158 -24.72 -5.53 61.43
CA THR A 158 -24.48 -5.77 62.86
C THR A 158 -23.53 -4.70 63.37
N PHE A 159 -23.91 -4.05 64.48
CA PHE A 159 -23.06 -3.03 65.10
C PHE A 159 -21.88 -3.72 65.82
N LEU A 160 -20.65 -3.30 65.49
CA LEU A 160 -19.42 -3.87 66.05
C LEU A 160 -18.89 -3.06 67.22
N GLY A 161 -19.01 -1.73 67.13
CA GLY A 161 -18.48 -0.82 68.14
C GLY A 161 -18.47 0.63 67.70
N ARG A 162 -18.18 1.51 68.67
CA ARG A 162 -17.98 2.94 68.43
C ARG A 162 -16.82 3.48 69.24
N TYR A 163 -16.20 4.51 68.67
CA TYR A 163 -15.23 5.34 69.35
C TYR A 163 -15.80 6.76 69.52
N GLU A 164 -15.66 7.33 70.72
CA GLU A 164 -16.18 8.66 71.07
C GLU A 164 -15.04 9.59 71.49
N GLY A 165 -15.26 10.90 71.39
CA GLY A 165 -14.29 11.91 71.86
C GLY A 165 -13.22 12.28 70.84
N LEU A 166 -13.43 11.95 69.56
CA LEU A 166 -12.59 12.44 68.46
C LEU A 166 -12.92 13.91 68.16
N PRO A 167 -11.91 14.76 67.89
CA PRO A 167 -12.15 16.14 67.49
C PRO A 167 -12.41 16.24 65.98
N ARG A 168 -13.54 16.87 65.62
CA ARG A 168 -13.90 17.37 64.27
C ARG A 168 -13.60 16.45 63.07
N LEU A 169 -14.17 15.25 63.06
CA LEU A 169 -14.24 14.29 61.97
C LEU A 169 -14.80 14.88 60.66
N ALA A 170 -14.18 14.46 59.57
CA ALA A 170 -14.60 14.70 58.20
C ALA A 170 -14.79 13.39 57.47
N ASP A 171 -13.70 12.70 57.11
CA ASP A 171 -13.76 11.44 56.37
C ASP A 171 -13.04 10.29 57.08
N VAL A 172 -13.21 9.08 56.56
CA VAL A 172 -12.57 7.85 57.05
C VAL A 172 -12.12 6.99 55.88
N ALA A 173 -11.04 6.24 56.05
CA ALA A 173 -10.58 5.23 55.11
C ALA A 173 -9.96 4.03 55.85
N PHE A 174 -9.85 2.88 55.19
CA PHE A 174 -9.14 1.72 55.70
C PHE A 174 -7.80 1.56 54.97
N LEU A 175 -6.75 1.24 55.72
CA LEU A 175 -5.47 0.82 55.17
C LEU A 175 -5.49 -0.68 54.80
N PRO A 176 -4.55 -1.16 53.96
CA PRO A 176 -4.48 -2.56 53.55
C PRO A 176 -4.39 -3.56 54.71
N ASN A 177 -3.73 -3.14 55.81
CA ASN A 177 -3.56 -3.93 57.01
C ASN A 177 -4.78 -3.93 57.95
N GLY A 178 -5.86 -3.25 57.57
CA GLY A 178 -7.11 -3.12 58.34
C GLY A 178 -7.10 -1.99 59.38
N ASP A 179 -6.00 -1.24 59.50
CA ASP A 179 -5.97 -0.03 60.32
C ASP A 179 -6.90 1.04 59.74
N VAL A 180 -7.46 1.88 60.60
CA VAL A 180 -8.42 2.90 60.20
C VAL A 180 -7.73 4.25 60.19
N VAL A 181 -7.85 4.97 59.07
CA VAL A 181 -7.44 6.36 58.93
C VAL A 181 -8.67 7.26 59.06
N VAL A 182 -8.60 8.27 59.92
CA VAL A 182 -9.70 9.22 60.08
C VAL A 182 -9.21 10.64 59.92
N GLY A 183 -9.82 11.38 59.00
CA GLY A 183 -9.54 12.78 58.70
C GLY A 183 -10.40 13.73 59.55
N GLY A 184 -9.86 14.92 59.86
CA GLY A 184 -10.59 15.94 60.60
C GLY A 184 -10.29 17.38 60.18
N LYS A 185 -11.21 18.29 60.52
CA LYS A 185 -11.12 19.75 60.31
C LYS A 185 -10.64 20.44 61.59
N SER A 186 -9.54 21.20 61.55
CA SER A 186 -9.09 21.97 62.71
C SER A 186 -9.76 23.35 62.79
N ASP A 187 -10.19 23.74 63.99
CA ASP A 187 -10.61 25.12 64.32
C ASP A 187 -9.50 25.92 64.97
N HIS A 188 -8.45 25.21 65.39
CA HIS A 188 -7.50 25.72 66.33
C HIS A 188 -6.20 25.99 65.57
N PRO A 189 -5.72 27.25 65.53
CA PRO A 189 -4.54 27.65 64.73
C PRO A 189 -3.22 27.01 65.18
N SER A 190 -3.26 26.13 66.19
CA SER A 190 -2.10 25.38 66.72
C SER A 190 -2.30 23.87 66.70
N LEU A 191 -3.39 23.38 66.10
CA LEU A 191 -3.70 21.96 65.94
C LEU A 191 -3.78 21.67 64.44
N LEU A 192 -2.90 20.79 63.96
CA LEU A 192 -2.83 20.37 62.56
C LEU A 192 -4.09 19.56 62.18
N PRO A 193 -4.48 19.43 60.90
CA PRO A 193 -5.41 18.39 60.47
C PRO A 193 -4.96 17.05 61.04
N TYR A 194 -5.93 16.27 61.51
CA TYR A 194 -5.65 15.03 62.17
C TYR A 194 -5.99 13.90 61.24
N VAL A 195 -4.98 13.06 60.99
CA VAL A 195 -5.12 11.82 60.27
C VAL A 195 -4.74 10.75 61.28
N TYR A 196 -5.76 10.19 61.94
CA TYR A 196 -5.54 9.22 63.01
C TYR A 196 -5.44 7.83 62.42
N LYS A 197 -4.31 7.14 62.62
CA LYS A 197 -4.20 5.70 62.40
C LYS A 197 -4.61 4.98 63.68
N LEU A 198 -5.74 4.28 63.64
CA LEU A 198 -6.23 3.50 64.78
C LEU A 198 -5.86 2.04 64.53
N ALA A 199 -4.95 1.52 65.36
CA ALA A 199 -4.43 0.16 65.23
C ALA A 199 -5.31 -0.87 65.96
N GLY A 200 -5.55 -2.02 65.32
CA GLY A 200 -6.16 -3.19 65.94
C GLY A 200 -7.31 -3.80 65.15
N ALA A 201 -6.98 -4.72 64.23
CA ALA A 201 -7.97 -5.60 63.61
C ALA A 201 -8.66 -6.47 64.69
N GLY A 202 -9.98 -6.28 64.86
CA GLY A 202 -10.83 -7.22 65.61
C GLY A 202 -11.42 -6.75 66.95
N ASP A 203 -10.97 -5.64 67.54
CA ASP A 203 -11.63 -5.06 68.72
C ASP A 203 -12.02 -3.59 68.50
N TYR A 204 -13.10 -3.41 67.74
CA TYR A 204 -13.69 -2.11 67.39
C TYR A 204 -14.23 -1.30 68.58
N ASN A 205 -14.14 -1.84 69.81
CA ASN A 205 -14.45 -1.15 71.06
C ASN A 205 -13.21 -0.74 71.87
N ALA A 206 -12.01 -1.19 71.46
CA ALA A 206 -10.75 -0.97 72.17
C ALA A 206 -9.68 -0.25 71.33
N LEU A 207 -10.08 0.43 70.24
CA LEU A 207 -9.19 1.30 69.48
C LEU A 207 -8.48 2.28 70.44
N VAL A 208 -7.14 2.24 70.46
CA VAL A 208 -6.34 3.11 71.33
C VAL A 208 -5.84 4.30 70.52
N TRP A 209 -6.26 5.51 70.91
CA TRP A 209 -5.63 6.73 70.45
C TRP A 209 -4.28 6.90 71.15
N ASP A 210 -3.18 6.89 70.39
CA ASP A 210 -1.83 7.08 70.93
C ASP A 210 -1.40 8.56 71.03
N GLY A 211 -2.24 9.48 70.53
CA GLY A 211 -1.99 10.93 70.57
C GLY A 211 -0.92 11.42 69.58
N VAL A 212 -0.44 10.57 68.67
CA VAL A 212 0.62 10.94 67.72
C VAL A 212 0.00 11.22 66.35
N ASN A 213 0.16 12.46 65.86
CA ASN A 213 0.01 12.73 64.43
C ASN A 213 1.11 11.96 63.70
N ARG A 214 0.77 10.87 63.02
CA ARG A 214 1.74 10.07 62.26
C ARG A 214 2.03 10.65 60.87
N PHE A 215 1.27 11.67 60.47
CA PHE A 215 1.41 12.33 59.19
C PHE A 215 1.71 13.83 59.42
N PRO A 216 2.95 14.29 59.21
CA PRO A 216 3.35 15.68 59.40
C PRO A 216 2.79 16.56 58.27
N ASN A 217 1.99 17.56 58.62
CA ASN A 217 1.48 18.55 57.66
C ASN A 217 2.42 19.78 57.57
N PRO A 218 2.81 20.23 56.36
CA PRO A 218 3.62 21.44 56.17
C PRO A 218 2.92 22.78 56.48
N ASN A 219 1.58 22.87 56.55
CA ASN A 219 0.84 24.14 56.67
C ASN A 219 -0.33 24.12 57.67
N GLN A 220 -0.33 25.03 58.66
CA GLN A 220 -1.26 25.07 59.81
C GLN A 220 -2.76 25.36 59.51
N ASN A 221 -3.19 25.40 58.25
CA ASN A 221 -4.57 25.73 57.83
C ASN A 221 -5.27 24.62 56.99
N ALA A 222 -4.68 23.44 56.87
CA ALA A 222 -5.22 22.37 56.03
C ALA A 222 -6.47 21.69 56.65
N THR A 223 -7.45 21.38 55.81
CA THR A 223 -8.57 20.49 56.12
C THR A 223 -8.36 19.13 55.44
N ALA A 224 -8.84 18.04 56.05
CA ALA A 224 -8.86 16.71 55.45
C ALA A 224 -10.31 16.37 55.08
N ASP A 225 -10.82 16.98 54.01
CA ASP A 225 -12.22 16.88 53.60
C ASP A 225 -12.54 15.53 52.96
N GLY A 226 -11.55 14.95 52.29
CA GLY A 226 -11.62 13.65 51.64
C GLY A 226 -10.38 12.81 51.89
N LEU A 227 -10.56 11.48 51.92
CA LEU A 227 -9.47 10.51 52.04
C LEU A 227 -9.55 9.45 50.94
N GLY A 228 -8.43 9.23 50.25
CA GLY A 228 -8.19 8.11 49.35
C GLY A 228 -7.04 7.25 49.87
N VAL A 229 -7.01 5.97 49.54
CA VAL A 229 -5.92 5.05 49.96
C VAL A 229 -5.47 4.22 48.77
N ASP A 230 -4.16 4.24 48.51
CA ASP A 230 -3.49 3.25 47.69
C ASP A 230 -3.43 1.93 48.46
N LEU A 231 -4.23 0.95 48.02
CA LEU A 231 -4.32 -0.32 48.71
C LEU A 231 -3.12 -1.23 48.45
N GLU A 232 -2.33 -0.97 47.41
CA GLU A 232 -1.14 -1.73 47.07
C GLU A 232 0.06 -1.26 47.91
N ASN A 233 0.29 0.06 47.94
CA ASN A 233 1.46 0.66 48.58
C ASN A 233 1.17 1.21 49.98
N GLY A 234 -0.09 1.24 50.40
CA GLY A 234 -0.50 1.74 51.73
C GLY A 234 -0.39 3.26 51.88
N ARG A 235 -0.29 4.00 50.76
CA ARG A 235 -0.24 5.46 50.74
C ARG A 235 -1.62 6.06 50.94
N VAL A 236 -1.70 7.24 51.53
CA VAL A 236 -2.94 7.95 51.84
C VAL A 236 -2.97 9.28 51.10
N PHE A 237 -4.04 9.49 50.33
CA PHE A 237 -4.33 10.75 49.67
C PHE A 237 -5.31 11.55 50.51
N ILE A 238 -5.03 12.85 50.67
CA ILE A 238 -5.81 13.75 51.50
C ILE A 238 -6.23 14.95 50.67
N ALA A 239 -7.51 15.00 50.32
CA ALA A 239 -8.09 16.15 49.66
C ALA A 239 -8.27 17.29 50.67
N ASN A 240 -7.73 18.45 50.31
CA ASN A 240 -7.76 19.65 51.12
C ASN A 240 -8.51 20.76 50.40
N ALA A 241 -9.79 20.90 50.76
CA ALA A 241 -10.68 21.86 50.12
C ALA A 241 -10.25 23.31 50.37
N SER A 242 -9.55 23.61 51.47
CA SER A 242 -9.15 25.00 51.76
C SER A 242 -7.92 25.45 50.99
N GLN A 243 -7.12 24.52 50.49
CA GLN A 243 -5.87 24.78 49.77
C GLN A 243 -5.91 24.33 48.31
N ASN A 244 -7.02 23.76 47.84
CA ASN A 244 -7.22 23.28 46.47
C ASN A 244 -6.11 22.32 46.02
N CYS A 245 -5.74 21.39 46.89
CA CYS A 245 -4.68 20.42 46.63
C CYS A 245 -4.98 19.07 47.28
N VAL A 246 -4.35 18.02 46.76
CA VAL A 246 -4.34 16.69 47.37
C VAL A 246 -2.94 16.38 47.85
N TYR A 247 -2.81 15.97 49.11
CA TYR A 247 -1.53 15.52 49.67
C TYR A 247 -1.46 14.01 49.62
N GLU A 248 -0.39 13.45 49.06
CA GLU A 248 -0.07 12.04 49.18
C GLU A 248 0.92 11.84 50.33
N ILE A 249 0.62 10.89 51.21
CA ILE A 249 1.36 10.69 52.46
C ILE A 249 1.57 9.20 52.70
N ASP A 250 2.77 8.81 53.14
CA ASP A 250 3.12 7.45 53.55
C ASP A 250 3.50 7.38 55.04
N ASP A 251 3.90 6.20 55.53
CA ASP A 251 4.34 6.00 56.92
C ASP A 251 5.60 6.85 57.28
N ALA A 252 6.33 7.40 56.30
CA ALA A 252 7.50 8.26 56.48
C ALA A 252 7.17 9.77 56.45
N GLY A 253 6.05 10.17 55.84
CA GLY A 253 5.54 11.54 55.83
C GLY A 253 4.92 11.94 54.51
N LEU A 254 4.85 13.27 54.26
CA LEU A 254 4.37 13.79 52.98
C LEU A 254 5.27 13.34 51.83
N VAL A 255 4.67 12.73 50.82
CA VAL A 255 5.32 12.25 49.60
C VAL A 255 5.25 13.31 48.52
N GLU A 256 4.02 13.70 48.14
CA GLU A 256 3.77 14.58 47.00
C GLU A 256 2.51 15.45 47.20
N THR A 257 2.37 16.49 46.39
CA THR A 257 1.20 17.38 46.38
C THR A 257 0.68 17.55 44.96
N TYR A 258 -0.59 17.23 44.74
CA TYR A 258 -1.28 17.33 43.47
C TYR A 258 -2.18 18.58 43.43
N GLY A 259 -2.22 19.23 42.27
CA GLY A 259 -3.13 20.33 41.95
C GLY A 259 -2.52 21.73 41.96
N SER A 260 -3.02 22.61 41.09
CA SER A 260 -2.98 24.07 41.26
C SER A 260 -3.97 24.78 40.33
N LEU A 261 -4.56 25.88 40.84
CA LEU A 261 -5.36 26.95 40.20
C LEU A 261 -6.90 26.94 40.27
N HIS A 262 -7.65 25.83 40.33
CA HIS A 262 -9.12 25.88 40.35
C HIS A 262 -9.75 24.72 41.15
N GLY A 263 -10.53 25.04 42.20
CA GLY A 263 -11.46 24.10 42.85
C GLY A 263 -11.10 23.60 44.27
N PRO A 264 -12.01 23.70 45.26
CA PRO A 264 -11.84 23.07 46.58
C PRO A 264 -12.06 21.55 46.48
N PHE A 265 -10.98 20.79 46.41
CA PHE A 265 -11.01 19.33 46.39
C PHE A 265 -11.63 18.76 47.68
N ASP A 266 -12.76 18.06 47.55
CA ASP A 266 -13.63 17.70 48.67
C ASP A 266 -13.69 16.18 48.94
N ALA A 267 -13.44 15.37 47.92
CA ALA A 267 -13.18 13.94 48.06
C ALA A 267 -12.10 13.50 47.07
N CYS A 268 -11.28 12.54 47.45
CA CYS A 268 -10.34 11.89 46.55
C CYS A 268 -10.45 10.39 46.73
N VAL A 269 -10.34 9.64 45.65
CA VAL A 269 -10.17 8.20 45.68
C VAL A 269 -8.98 7.84 44.82
N TRP A 270 -8.13 6.99 45.40
CA TRP A 270 -7.15 6.28 44.61
C TRP A 270 -7.86 5.09 43.97
N ARG A 271 -7.67 4.92 42.67
CA ARG A 271 -8.22 3.81 41.91
C ARG A 271 -7.05 3.01 41.35
N ASP A 272 -7.03 1.68 41.60
CA ASP A 272 -6.60 0.58 40.69
C ASP A 272 -6.20 -0.72 41.46
N PRO A 273 -6.40 -1.96 40.92
CA PRO A 273 -5.23 -2.78 40.50
C PRO A 273 -5.53 -3.86 39.41
N THR A 274 -6.35 -3.57 38.40
CA THR A 274 -6.64 -4.53 37.31
C THR A 274 -6.37 -4.02 35.90
N SER A 275 -6.01 -2.74 35.73
CA SER A 275 -5.49 -2.19 34.47
C SER A 275 -4.08 -1.63 34.68
N ASP A 276 -3.34 -1.37 33.61
CA ASP A 276 -1.96 -0.84 33.70
C ASP A 276 -1.90 0.67 34.08
N ILE A 277 -3.05 1.30 34.36
CA ILE A 277 -3.19 2.77 34.45
C ILE A 277 -3.47 3.22 35.89
N LYS A 278 -2.49 3.88 36.52
CA LYS A 278 -2.54 4.31 37.93
C LYS A 278 -3.12 5.73 38.09
N ARG A 279 -4.37 5.83 38.54
CA ARG A 279 -5.09 7.11 38.57
C ARG A 279 -5.54 7.55 39.96
N LEU A 280 -5.40 8.85 40.23
CA LEU A 280 -6.03 9.53 41.36
C LEU A 280 -7.21 10.36 40.85
N LEU A 281 -8.41 10.01 41.33
CA LEU A 281 -9.65 10.71 40.98
C LEU A 281 -10.06 11.61 42.13
N VAL A 282 -10.34 12.87 41.82
CA VAL A 282 -10.63 13.90 42.82
C VAL A 282 -11.93 14.60 42.48
N ALA A 283 -12.90 14.54 43.38
CA ALA A 283 -14.14 15.28 43.24
C ALA A 283 -13.91 16.77 43.54
N ASP A 284 -14.14 17.59 42.53
CA ASP A 284 -14.10 19.05 42.60
C ASP A 284 -15.54 19.56 42.66
N ARG A 285 -15.98 19.78 43.90
CA ARG A 285 -17.38 20.00 44.24
C ARG A 285 -17.95 21.27 43.60
N ASP A 286 -17.15 22.34 43.56
CA ASP A 286 -17.62 23.67 43.16
C ASP A 286 -17.57 23.87 41.64
N ASP A 287 -16.60 23.26 40.96
CA ASP A 287 -16.49 23.29 39.49
C ASP A 287 -17.29 22.16 38.81
N ALA A 288 -17.99 21.33 39.62
CA ALA A 288 -18.84 20.23 39.19
C ALA A 288 -18.17 19.25 38.22
N ARG A 289 -16.98 18.79 38.60
CA ARG A 289 -16.16 17.84 37.81
C ARG A 289 -15.43 16.83 38.70
N ILE A 290 -14.99 15.74 38.10
CA ILE A 290 -13.99 14.83 38.66
C ILE A 290 -12.68 15.11 37.95
N VAL A 291 -11.63 15.43 38.70
CA VAL A 291 -10.29 15.68 38.15
C VAL A 291 -9.49 14.38 38.20
N VAL A 292 -8.82 14.05 37.09
CA VAL A 292 -8.01 12.84 36.93
C VAL A 292 -6.53 13.22 36.93
N TYR A 293 -5.75 12.57 37.78
CA TYR A 293 -4.29 12.66 37.80
C TYR A 293 -3.67 11.31 37.48
N ASP A 294 -2.59 11.31 36.71
CA ASP A 294 -1.73 10.16 36.50
C ASP A 294 -0.61 10.15 37.55
N LEU A 295 -0.65 9.14 38.43
CA LEU A 295 0.28 8.99 39.54
C LEU A 295 1.68 8.52 39.10
N GLY A 296 1.85 8.07 37.85
CA GLY A 296 3.13 7.63 37.29
C GLY A 296 3.97 8.76 36.70
N ASN A 297 3.34 9.89 36.34
CA ASN A 297 3.94 10.79 35.36
C ASN A 297 3.84 12.29 35.72
N SER A 298 2.71 12.76 36.29
CA SER A 298 2.55 14.20 36.55
C SER A 298 1.63 14.57 37.72
N ALA A 299 2.04 15.59 38.49
CA ALA A 299 1.20 16.26 39.48
C ALA A 299 0.17 17.24 38.86
N THR A 300 0.17 17.41 37.54
CA THR A 300 -0.87 18.14 36.80
C THR A 300 -2.02 17.22 36.42
N PRO A 301 -3.26 17.71 36.40
CA PRO A 301 -4.38 16.90 35.94
C PRO A 301 -4.21 16.55 34.46
N VAL A 302 -4.45 15.29 34.11
CA VAL A 302 -4.43 14.79 32.72
C VAL A 302 -5.80 14.93 32.07
N ALA A 303 -6.88 14.90 32.86
CA ALA A 303 -8.23 15.12 32.37
C ALA A 303 -9.17 15.65 33.46
N SER A 304 -10.36 16.06 33.04
CA SER A 304 -11.48 16.31 33.94
C SER A 304 -12.79 15.84 33.34
N ILE A 305 -13.56 15.12 34.14
CA ILE A 305 -14.82 14.51 33.73
C ILE A 305 -15.97 15.36 34.28
N GLY A 306 -16.90 15.68 33.40
CA GLY A 306 -18.16 16.35 33.73
C GLY A 306 -18.08 17.86 33.82
N GLN A 307 -19.27 18.45 33.80
CA GLN A 307 -19.52 19.89 33.86
C GLN A 307 -20.80 20.15 34.67
N HIS A 308 -21.06 21.41 35.02
CA HIS A 308 -22.31 21.79 35.67
C HIS A 308 -23.54 21.37 34.84
N GLY A 309 -24.39 20.50 35.39
CA GLY A 309 -25.60 20.09 34.70
C GLY A 309 -26.37 18.98 35.40
N THR A 310 -27.28 18.34 34.65
CA THR A 310 -28.18 17.29 35.16
C THR A 310 -28.33 16.10 34.20
N ALA A 311 -27.73 16.16 33.00
CA ALA A 311 -27.63 15.02 32.10
C ALA A 311 -26.69 13.95 32.67
N ALA A 312 -26.62 12.78 32.04
CA ALA A 312 -25.67 11.76 32.45
C ALA A 312 -24.23 12.29 32.21
N GLY A 313 -23.28 12.03 33.10
CA GLY A 313 -21.92 12.59 33.03
C GLY A 313 -21.77 14.06 33.49
N GLU A 314 -22.86 14.83 33.57
CA GLU A 314 -22.86 16.18 34.17
C GLU A 314 -23.08 16.12 35.68
N PHE A 315 -22.53 17.07 36.45
CA PHE A 315 -22.67 17.10 37.90
C PHE A 315 -23.28 18.41 38.40
N GLY A 316 -23.98 18.36 39.54
CA GLY A 316 -24.41 19.55 40.25
C GLY A 316 -23.42 19.93 41.36
N SER A 317 -22.99 18.92 42.12
CA SER A 317 -22.02 19.06 43.20
C SER A 317 -21.49 17.67 43.56
N PRO A 318 -20.46 17.17 42.85
CA PRO A 318 -19.89 15.86 43.12
C PRO A 318 -19.14 15.90 44.45
N SER A 319 -19.59 15.12 45.42
CA SER A 319 -19.03 15.12 46.78
C SER A 319 -18.19 13.89 47.10
N CYS A 320 -18.25 12.86 46.26
CA CYS A 320 -17.50 11.62 46.41
C CYS A 320 -17.38 10.95 45.05
N VAL A 321 -16.19 10.43 44.76
CA VAL A 321 -15.92 9.49 43.69
C VAL A 321 -15.38 8.21 44.32
N TYR A 322 -15.78 7.06 43.82
CA TYR A 322 -15.35 5.76 44.35
C TYR A 322 -15.26 4.72 43.23
N ALA A 323 -14.20 3.92 43.19
CA ALA A 323 -14.05 2.87 42.18
C ALA A 323 -15.07 1.74 42.38
N VAL A 324 -15.68 1.24 41.30
CA VAL A 324 -16.58 0.08 41.38
C VAL A 324 -15.74 -1.19 41.44
N SER A 325 -15.91 -1.98 42.51
CA SER A 325 -15.14 -3.23 42.69
C SER A 325 -15.36 -4.20 41.54
N GLY A 326 -14.28 -4.54 40.82
CA GLY A 326 -14.30 -5.51 39.71
C GLY A 326 -14.92 -4.97 38.42
N SER A 327 -14.84 -3.65 38.18
CA SER A 327 -15.38 -2.98 36.99
C SER A 327 -14.48 -1.80 36.58
N THR A 328 -14.56 -1.41 35.30
CA THR A 328 -13.98 -0.18 34.73
C THR A 328 -14.82 1.07 35.06
N GLU A 329 -15.95 0.90 35.73
CA GLU A 329 -16.83 1.99 36.18
C GLU A 329 -16.33 2.71 37.46
N ILE A 330 -16.68 3.99 37.57
CA ILE A 330 -16.62 4.77 38.81
C ILE A 330 -18.03 5.14 39.29
N ALA A 331 -18.20 5.23 40.61
CA ALA A 331 -19.42 5.72 41.24
C ALA A 331 -19.21 7.14 41.77
N VAL A 332 -20.03 8.09 41.29
CA VAL A 332 -19.98 9.49 41.70
C VAL A 332 -21.23 9.86 42.47
N ALA A 333 -21.07 10.31 43.72
CA ALA A 333 -22.14 10.89 44.52
C ALA A 333 -22.35 12.36 44.12
N ASP A 334 -23.42 12.63 43.38
CA ASP A 334 -23.80 13.98 42.95
C ASP A 334 -24.86 14.54 43.90
N THR A 335 -24.40 15.20 44.96
CA THR A 335 -25.22 15.59 46.12
C THR A 335 -26.26 16.63 45.75
N ALA A 336 -25.91 17.62 44.93
CA ALA A 336 -26.85 18.67 44.55
C ALA A 336 -27.99 18.15 43.66
N ASN A 337 -27.69 17.19 42.77
CA ASN A 337 -28.70 16.55 41.93
C ASN A 337 -29.42 15.37 42.60
N GLY A 338 -28.97 14.94 43.79
CA GLY A 338 -29.58 13.85 44.54
C GLY A 338 -29.50 12.52 43.79
N ARG A 339 -28.35 12.21 43.20
CA ARG A 339 -28.15 10.97 42.42
C ARG A 339 -26.76 10.38 42.64
N ILE A 340 -26.63 9.10 42.30
CA ILE A 340 -25.34 8.45 42.11
C ILE A 340 -25.21 8.16 40.62
N GLN A 341 -24.10 8.53 40.01
CA GLN A 341 -23.82 8.20 38.62
C GLN A 341 -22.77 7.11 38.55
N LEU A 342 -23.00 6.12 37.69
CA LEU A 342 -21.99 5.15 37.28
C LEU A 342 -21.51 5.57 35.91
N LEU A 343 -20.20 5.75 35.79
CA LEU A 343 -19.55 6.26 34.60
C LEU A 343 -18.40 5.32 34.24
N GLU A 344 -18.32 4.94 32.97
CA GLU A 344 -17.08 4.44 32.40
C GLU A 344 -16.17 5.64 32.16
N LEU A 345 -14.89 5.44 32.43
CA LEU A 345 -13.90 6.47 32.17
C LEU A 345 -13.48 6.35 30.70
N ASP A 346 -13.32 7.51 30.09
CA ASP A 346 -12.90 7.79 28.71
C ASP A 346 -12.22 9.16 28.86
N THR A 347 -10.90 9.14 28.86
CA THR A 347 -10.10 10.22 29.49
C THR A 347 -9.69 11.30 28.48
N ASP A 348 -9.36 10.87 27.28
CA ASP A 348 -9.09 11.68 26.08
C ASP A 348 -10.37 12.07 25.33
N GLY A 349 -11.46 11.29 25.47
CA GLY A 349 -12.76 11.64 24.90
C GLY A 349 -12.90 11.22 23.44
N ASP A 350 -12.13 10.23 22.99
CA ASP A 350 -12.18 9.65 21.65
C ASP A 350 -13.41 8.72 21.46
N GLY A 351 -13.98 8.26 22.57
CA GLY A 351 -15.15 7.40 22.65
C GLY A 351 -14.84 5.92 22.88
N VAL A 352 -13.58 5.54 23.06
CA VAL A 352 -13.16 4.23 23.57
C VAL A 352 -13.04 4.32 25.10
N PRO A 353 -13.69 3.43 25.87
CA PRO A 353 -13.53 3.43 27.32
C PRO A 353 -12.10 3.03 27.70
N ASP A 354 -11.48 3.70 28.68
CA ASP A 354 -10.07 3.47 29.10
C ASP A 354 -9.71 2.02 29.49
N GLY A 355 -10.73 1.18 29.73
CA GLY A 355 -10.52 -0.24 30.04
C GLY A 355 -10.40 -1.14 28.81
N GLU A 356 -10.73 -0.61 27.64
CA GLU A 356 -10.70 -1.24 26.32
C GLU A 356 -9.73 -0.50 25.37
N ASP A 357 -9.16 0.61 25.86
CA ASP A 357 -8.30 1.53 25.14
C ASP A 357 -6.81 1.28 25.48
N GLU A 358 -5.98 1.16 24.44
CA GLU A 358 -4.53 0.96 24.59
C GLU A 358 -3.77 2.29 24.79
N SER A 359 -4.36 3.43 24.40
CA SER A 359 -3.82 4.78 24.56
C SER A 359 -4.81 5.74 25.26
N PRO A 360 -5.14 5.47 26.54
CA PRO A 360 -6.26 6.09 27.27
C PRO A 360 -6.00 7.52 27.77
N PHE A 361 -5.11 8.24 27.11
CA PHE A 361 -4.83 9.66 27.32
C PHE A 361 -4.55 10.41 26.01
N ASP A 362 -4.57 9.74 24.85
CA ASP A 362 -4.31 10.33 23.53
C ASP A 362 -5.40 9.87 22.57
N PRO A 363 -6.27 10.77 22.07
CA PRO A 363 -7.45 10.38 21.28
C PRO A 363 -7.17 9.90 19.85
N ASP A 364 -5.91 9.85 19.46
CA ASP A 364 -5.37 9.49 18.14
C ASP A 364 -3.93 9.05 18.40
N ALA A 365 -3.77 7.76 18.70
CA ALA A 365 -2.59 7.24 19.36
C ALA A 365 -1.36 7.10 18.46
N ASP A 366 -1.55 6.94 17.15
CA ASP A 366 -0.47 6.91 16.15
C ASP A 366 -0.37 8.17 15.28
N GLN A 367 -1.32 9.12 15.42
CA GLN A 367 -1.29 10.44 14.82
C GLN A 367 -1.42 10.45 13.30
N ASP A 368 -2.15 9.48 12.75
CA ASP A 368 -2.47 9.39 11.33
C ASP A 368 -3.69 10.25 10.93
N GLY A 369 -4.45 10.74 11.91
CA GLY A 369 -5.62 11.59 11.72
C GLY A 369 -6.98 10.89 11.90
N LEU A 370 -7.01 9.59 12.14
CA LEU A 370 -8.15 8.84 12.66
C LEU A 370 -8.06 8.79 14.20
N SER A 371 -9.22 8.83 14.87
CA SER A 371 -9.23 8.51 16.32
C SER A 371 -9.26 7.01 16.55
N ASP A 372 -8.79 6.53 17.69
CA ASP A 372 -8.78 5.11 18.05
C ASP A 372 -10.19 4.45 17.93
N LEU A 373 -11.27 5.21 18.17
CA LEU A 373 -12.64 4.76 17.93
C LEU A 373 -12.95 4.54 16.44
N GLU A 374 -12.51 5.46 15.58
CA GLU A 374 -12.71 5.39 14.12
C GLU A 374 -11.96 4.21 13.54
N GLU A 375 -10.73 3.99 13.99
CA GLU A 375 -9.92 2.83 13.64
C GLU A 375 -10.55 1.53 14.14
N SER A 376 -11.05 1.50 15.38
CA SER A 376 -11.82 0.35 15.87
C SER A 376 -13.07 0.05 15.03
N ILE A 377 -13.66 1.06 14.37
CA ILE A 377 -14.82 0.88 13.48
C ILE A 377 -14.38 0.36 12.11
N LEU A 378 -13.26 0.85 11.58
CA LEU A 378 -12.68 0.43 10.30
C LEU A 378 -12.03 -0.96 10.41
N GLY A 379 -11.57 -1.34 11.60
CA GLY A 379 -10.84 -2.58 11.86
C GLY A 379 -9.31 -2.42 11.73
N THR A 380 -8.84 -1.19 11.59
CA THR A 380 -7.41 -0.82 11.59
C THR A 380 -6.84 -0.86 13.01
N ASN A 381 -5.52 -0.68 13.14
CA ASN A 381 -4.81 -0.81 14.40
C ASN A 381 -4.45 0.57 15.00
N PRO A 382 -5.06 0.98 16.13
CA PRO A 382 -4.84 2.29 16.77
C PRO A 382 -3.41 2.71 17.11
N LEU A 383 -2.46 1.78 17.03
CA LEU A 383 -1.06 2.04 17.36
C LEU A 383 -0.15 1.96 16.13
N ASN A 384 -0.72 1.88 14.93
CA ASN A 384 0.00 1.66 13.70
C ASN A 384 -0.64 2.47 12.56
N PRO A 385 -0.01 3.57 12.14
CA PRO A 385 -0.64 4.55 11.26
C PRO A 385 -0.83 4.07 9.81
N ASP A 386 -0.50 2.83 9.50
CA ASP A 386 -0.47 2.19 8.17
C ASP A 386 -0.65 0.67 8.41
N THR A 387 -1.91 0.23 8.47
CA THR A 387 -2.29 -1.09 8.97
C THR A 387 -1.94 -2.21 7.98
N ASP A 388 -2.05 -1.98 6.69
CA ASP A 388 -1.77 -2.98 5.66
C ASP A 388 -0.32 -2.93 5.13
N GLY A 389 0.39 -1.83 5.36
CA GLY A 389 1.81 -1.66 5.11
C GLY A 389 2.14 -1.30 3.67
N ASP A 390 1.24 -0.66 2.93
CA ASP A 390 1.46 -0.23 1.54
C ASP A 390 2.26 1.09 1.43
N GLY A 391 2.28 1.89 2.49
CA GLY A 391 2.97 3.17 2.60
C GLY A 391 2.08 4.42 2.61
N LEU A 392 0.77 4.27 2.42
CA LEU A 392 -0.25 5.28 2.79
C LEU A 392 -0.65 5.09 4.26
N SER A 393 -1.16 6.14 4.88
CA SER A 393 -1.66 6.03 6.25
C SER A 393 -3.14 5.69 6.27
N ASP A 394 -3.62 4.96 7.28
CA ASP A 394 -5.04 4.55 7.36
C ASP A 394 -5.95 5.80 7.27
N GLY A 395 -5.52 6.91 7.88
CA GLY A 395 -6.15 8.21 7.78
C GLY A 395 -6.13 8.85 6.39
N ASP A 396 -5.02 8.79 5.64
CA ASP A 396 -4.96 9.30 4.27
C ASP A 396 -5.87 8.47 3.34
N GLU A 397 -5.85 7.15 3.47
CA GLU A 397 -6.69 6.22 2.72
C GLU A 397 -8.17 6.49 2.98
N ALA A 398 -8.59 6.46 4.26
CA ALA A 398 -9.99 6.61 4.61
C ALA A 398 -10.55 8.03 4.40
N LEU A 399 -9.74 9.08 4.55
CA LEU A 399 -10.21 10.47 4.53
C LEU A 399 -9.91 11.22 3.23
N ILE A 400 -8.89 10.81 2.47
CA ILE A 400 -8.43 11.52 1.28
C ILE A 400 -8.69 10.70 0.01
N HIS A 401 -8.19 9.47 -0.06
CA HIS A 401 -8.20 8.65 -1.28
C HIS A 401 -9.48 7.83 -1.44
N GLY A 402 -10.12 7.45 -0.33
CA GLY A 402 -11.31 6.61 -0.32
C GLY A 402 -11.01 5.14 -0.60
N THR A 403 -9.78 4.71 -0.34
CA THR A 403 -9.29 3.33 -0.42
C THR A 403 -9.58 2.55 0.86
N ASP A 404 -9.36 1.23 0.87
CA ASP A 404 -9.57 0.37 2.05
C ASP A 404 -8.25 0.20 2.83
N PRO A 405 -8.10 0.78 4.04
CA PRO A 405 -6.84 0.77 4.81
C PRO A 405 -6.44 -0.60 5.39
N LEU A 406 -7.04 -1.67 4.86
CA LEU A 406 -6.78 -3.07 5.20
C LEU A 406 -6.39 -3.87 3.95
N ASP A 407 -6.32 -3.23 2.78
CA ASP A 407 -6.06 -3.86 1.49
C ASP A 407 -5.07 -3.04 0.68
N VAL A 408 -3.86 -3.59 0.54
CA VAL A 408 -2.70 -2.95 -0.12
C VAL A 408 -2.99 -2.51 -1.57
N ASP A 409 -4.02 -3.07 -2.19
CA ASP A 409 -4.41 -2.88 -3.59
C ASP A 409 -5.96 -2.92 -3.64
N THR A 410 -6.58 -1.74 -3.56
CA THR A 410 -8.02 -1.59 -3.30
C THR A 410 -8.89 -2.09 -4.46
N ASP A 411 -8.47 -1.89 -5.72
CA ASP A 411 -9.22 -2.34 -6.90
C ASP A 411 -8.76 -3.69 -7.48
N GLY A 412 -7.58 -4.16 -7.06
CA GLY A 412 -7.06 -5.49 -7.36
C GLY A 412 -6.42 -5.61 -8.73
N ASP A 413 -5.90 -4.52 -9.30
CA ASP A 413 -5.24 -4.52 -10.60
C ASP A 413 -3.77 -4.99 -10.55
N GLY A 414 -3.15 -4.97 -9.36
CA GLY A 414 -1.78 -5.38 -9.11
C GLY A 414 -0.80 -4.25 -8.75
N LEU A 415 -1.22 -2.99 -8.82
CA LEU A 415 -0.54 -1.84 -8.21
C LEU A 415 -1.04 -1.64 -6.78
N SER A 416 -0.18 -1.11 -5.90
CA SER A 416 -0.64 -0.75 -4.56
C SER A 416 -1.22 0.66 -4.57
N ASP A 417 -2.14 0.96 -3.64
CA ASP A 417 -2.78 2.28 -3.55
C ASP A 417 -1.73 3.40 -3.43
N TYR A 418 -0.65 3.17 -2.65
CA TYR A 418 0.51 4.06 -2.59
C TYR A 418 1.17 4.30 -3.96
N ALA A 419 1.38 3.25 -4.75
CA ALA A 419 2.05 3.35 -6.05
C ALA A 419 1.20 4.17 -7.02
N GLU A 420 -0.09 3.92 -7.05
CA GLU A 420 -1.05 4.65 -7.88
C GLU A 420 -1.10 6.12 -7.50
N VAL A 421 -1.26 6.44 -6.21
CA VAL A 421 -1.37 7.82 -5.73
C VAL A 421 -0.08 8.62 -5.88
N VAL A 422 1.08 8.01 -5.58
CA VAL A 422 2.35 8.74 -5.40
C VAL A 422 3.30 8.60 -6.58
N VAL A 423 3.28 7.45 -7.27
CA VAL A 423 4.24 7.14 -8.35
C VAL A 423 3.61 7.37 -9.72
N TYR A 424 2.44 6.81 -9.97
CA TYR A 424 1.79 6.80 -11.29
C TYR A 424 0.72 7.89 -11.45
N GLU A 425 0.28 8.49 -10.34
CA GLU A 425 -0.80 9.50 -10.29
C GLU A 425 -2.14 8.99 -10.89
N THR A 426 -2.39 7.69 -10.83
CA THR A 426 -3.63 7.01 -11.27
C THR A 426 -4.72 6.99 -10.19
N GLN A 427 -5.88 6.40 -10.49
CA GLN A 427 -7.02 6.30 -9.57
C GLN A 427 -6.99 4.96 -8.79
N PRO A 428 -6.69 4.96 -7.48
CA PRO A 428 -6.50 3.73 -6.68
C PRO A 428 -7.79 2.96 -6.36
N ASN A 429 -8.86 3.22 -7.10
CA ASN A 429 -10.14 2.54 -6.94
C ASN A 429 -10.79 2.22 -8.29
N ASP A 430 -10.00 2.31 -9.35
CA ASP A 430 -10.40 2.09 -10.72
C ASP A 430 -9.24 1.47 -11.49
N SER A 431 -9.33 0.15 -11.72
CA SER A 431 -8.24 -0.66 -12.27
C SER A 431 -7.78 -0.28 -13.69
N ASP A 432 -8.45 0.67 -14.34
CA ASP A 432 -8.24 1.14 -15.71
C ASP A 432 -8.60 2.63 -15.69
N SER A 433 -7.61 3.47 -15.36
CA SER A 433 -7.80 4.86 -14.97
C SER A 433 -8.28 5.76 -16.11
N ASP A 434 -8.02 5.38 -17.37
CA ASP A 434 -8.35 6.14 -18.56
C ASP A 434 -9.37 5.48 -19.51
N ASP A 435 -9.90 4.32 -19.12
CA ASP A 435 -10.98 3.56 -19.78
C ASP A 435 -10.61 3.04 -21.19
N ASP A 436 -9.33 2.72 -21.45
CA ASP A 436 -8.84 2.28 -22.75
C ASP A 436 -8.91 0.74 -22.95
N GLY A 437 -9.08 0.01 -21.85
CA GLY A 437 -9.23 -1.44 -21.81
C GLY A 437 -7.99 -2.22 -21.38
N LEU A 438 -6.90 -1.55 -21.03
CA LEU A 438 -5.75 -2.07 -20.27
C LEU A 438 -5.88 -1.68 -18.80
N THR A 439 -5.32 -2.48 -17.89
CA THR A 439 -5.23 -2.05 -16.49
C THR A 439 -4.01 -1.16 -16.26
N ASP A 440 -4.07 -0.28 -15.26
CA ASP A 440 -2.95 0.61 -14.93
C ASP A 440 -1.66 -0.19 -14.72
N TYR A 441 -1.75 -1.34 -14.04
CA TYR A 441 -0.66 -2.31 -13.92
C TYR A 441 -0.10 -2.80 -15.27
N GLU A 442 -0.97 -3.23 -16.20
CA GLU A 442 -0.58 -3.77 -17.50
C GLU A 442 0.18 -2.69 -18.29
N GLU A 443 -0.31 -1.46 -18.27
CA GLU A 443 0.32 -0.32 -18.93
C GLU A 443 1.69 0.00 -18.37
N VAL A 444 1.85 0.10 -17.06
CA VAL A 444 3.14 0.51 -16.48
C VAL A 444 4.17 -0.63 -16.42
N MET A 445 3.74 -1.88 -16.25
CA MET A 445 4.65 -3.03 -16.07
C MET A 445 4.89 -3.83 -17.36
N GLU A 446 3.93 -3.90 -18.27
CA GLU A 446 3.99 -4.76 -19.45
C GLU A 446 4.22 -3.96 -20.74
N HIS A 447 3.53 -2.83 -20.92
CA HIS A 447 3.48 -2.10 -22.20
C HIS A 447 4.31 -0.81 -22.24
N GLY A 448 4.51 -0.15 -21.10
CA GLY A 448 5.22 1.12 -20.99
C GLY A 448 4.45 2.33 -21.51
N THR A 449 3.13 2.24 -21.60
CA THR A 449 2.19 3.31 -21.96
C THR A 449 1.88 4.21 -20.75
N ASP A 450 1.19 5.34 -20.98
CA ASP A 450 0.80 6.27 -19.90
C ASP A 450 -0.60 5.93 -19.40
N PRO A 451 -0.78 5.40 -18.17
CA PRO A 451 -2.05 4.89 -17.66
C PRO A 451 -3.11 5.95 -17.38
N ASN A 452 -2.83 7.21 -17.70
CA ASN A 452 -3.78 8.31 -17.63
C ASN A 452 -4.08 8.91 -19.01
N ASN A 453 -3.63 8.27 -20.08
CA ASN A 453 -3.78 8.73 -21.44
C ASN A 453 -4.08 7.55 -22.40
N PRO A 454 -5.33 7.44 -22.87
CA PRO A 454 -5.82 6.24 -23.56
C PRO A 454 -5.36 6.18 -25.04
N ASP A 455 -4.27 6.85 -25.41
CA ASP A 455 -3.68 7.00 -26.76
C ASP A 455 -2.31 7.67 -26.56
N THR A 456 -1.32 6.86 -26.19
CA THR A 456 -0.02 7.32 -25.68
C THR A 456 0.79 8.07 -26.75
N ASP A 457 0.74 7.60 -28.00
CA ASP A 457 1.51 8.18 -29.09
C ASP A 457 0.74 9.22 -29.93
N GLY A 458 -0.58 9.32 -29.75
CA GLY A 458 -1.45 10.36 -30.28
C GLY A 458 -1.84 10.15 -31.74
N ASP A 459 -1.87 8.91 -32.21
CA ASP A 459 -2.13 8.55 -33.60
C ASP A 459 -3.63 8.36 -33.92
N GLY A 460 -4.46 8.26 -32.89
CA GLY A 460 -5.91 8.12 -32.97
C GLY A 460 -6.45 6.72 -32.66
N LEU A 461 -5.59 5.75 -32.36
CA LEU A 461 -5.92 4.46 -31.74
C LEU A 461 -5.63 4.52 -30.23
N SER A 462 -6.37 3.73 -29.45
CA SER A 462 -6.04 3.59 -28.03
C SER A 462 -5.03 2.49 -27.81
N ASP A 463 -4.21 2.61 -26.78
CA ASP A 463 -3.15 1.65 -26.48
C ASP A 463 -3.73 0.23 -26.35
N GLY A 464 -4.89 0.11 -25.69
CA GLY A 464 -5.67 -1.12 -25.61
C GLY A 464 -6.24 -1.63 -26.94
N ASP A 465 -6.63 -0.76 -27.86
CA ASP A 465 -7.10 -1.17 -29.21
C ASP A 465 -5.93 -1.68 -30.05
N GLU A 466 -4.76 -1.04 -29.94
CA GLU A 466 -3.53 -1.41 -30.64
C GLU A 466 -3.03 -2.79 -30.24
N LEU A 467 -3.01 -3.12 -28.95
CA LEU A 467 -2.61 -4.45 -28.47
C LEU A 467 -3.67 -5.51 -28.74
N ARG A 468 -4.94 -5.12 -28.86
CA ARG A 468 -6.08 -6.01 -29.01
C ARG A 468 -6.60 -6.07 -30.43
N PHE A 469 -5.78 -5.88 -31.45
CA PHE A 469 -6.19 -5.96 -32.87
C PHE A 469 -6.58 -7.40 -33.30
N PRO A 470 -7.88 -7.79 -33.23
CA PRO A 470 -8.46 -8.48 -34.38
C PRO A 470 -9.89 -8.05 -34.70
N LEU A 471 -10.29 -6.80 -34.43
CA LEU A 471 -11.67 -6.35 -34.64
C LEU A 471 -11.84 -5.51 -35.92
N VAL A 472 -12.30 -6.24 -36.96
CA VAL A 472 -13.04 -5.79 -38.17
C VAL A 472 -12.24 -5.69 -39.47
N TYR A 473 -11.96 -6.84 -40.10
CA TYR A 473 -11.84 -6.89 -41.57
C TYR A 473 -12.73 -7.98 -42.22
N PRO A 474 -14.02 -7.70 -42.46
CA PRO A 474 -14.82 -8.51 -43.39
C PRO A 474 -14.65 -8.08 -44.87
N LYS A 475 -13.69 -7.20 -45.20
CA LYS A 475 -13.62 -6.57 -46.54
C LYS A 475 -12.26 -6.48 -47.22
N LEU A 476 -11.13 -6.77 -46.58
CA LEU A 476 -9.86 -6.94 -47.29
C LEU A 476 -9.89 -8.26 -48.09
N PRO A 477 -9.71 -8.25 -49.42
CA PRO A 477 -9.43 -9.47 -50.15
C PRO A 477 -8.05 -9.97 -49.72
N VAL A 478 -8.05 -11.06 -48.94
CA VAL A 478 -6.87 -11.85 -48.53
C VAL A 478 -5.84 -11.96 -49.65
N LEU A 479 -4.83 -11.10 -49.66
CA LEU A 479 -3.67 -11.21 -50.55
C LEU A 479 -2.34 -11.38 -49.80
N THR A 480 -2.29 -11.13 -48.49
CA THR A 480 -1.16 -11.55 -47.65
C THR A 480 -1.50 -12.88 -46.95
N PRO A 481 -0.78 -13.99 -47.23
CA PRO A 481 -0.83 -15.17 -46.38
C PRO A 481 0.15 -14.91 -45.24
N PHE A 482 -0.34 -14.61 -44.04
CA PHE A 482 0.16 -15.00 -42.71
C PHE A 482 -0.30 -13.93 -41.70
N PRO A 483 -1.23 -14.23 -40.78
CA PRO A 483 -1.31 -13.43 -39.56
C PRO A 483 0.04 -13.55 -38.83
N LEU A 484 0.66 -12.42 -38.51
CA LEU A 484 1.80 -12.39 -37.59
C LEU A 484 1.23 -12.68 -36.19
N ASP A 485 1.61 -13.87 -35.72
CA ASP A 485 1.52 -14.34 -34.34
C ASP A 485 2.99 -14.64 -34.00
N ILE A 486 3.75 -13.56 -33.73
CA ILE A 486 5.21 -13.55 -33.59
C ILE A 486 5.64 -14.49 -32.47
N ASP A 487 4.83 -14.61 -31.42
CA ASP A 487 5.13 -15.43 -30.26
C ASP A 487 4.46 -16.83 -30.25
N GLY A 488 3.49 -17.06 -31.15
CA GLY A 488 2.84 -18.34 -31.38
C GLY A 488 1.77 -18.70 -30.33
N ASP A 489 1.23 -17.71 -29.62
CA ASP A 489 0.26 -17.91 -28.54
C ASP A 489 -1.18 -18.13 -29.02
N GLY A 490 -1.45 -17.79 -30.29
CA GLY A 490 -2.74 -17.97 -30.96
C GLY A 490 -3.63 -16.73 -31.00
N GLU A 491 -3.19 -15.59 -30.46
CA GLU A 491 -3.70 -14.25 -30.74
C GLU A 491 -2.87 -13.58 -31.86
N MET A 492 -3.34 -12.48 -32.45
CA MET A 492 -2.62 -11.77 -33.52
C MET A 492 -1.94 -10.54 -32.92
N ASP A 493 -0.68 -10.27 -33.29
CA ASP A 493 0.00 -9.05 -32.86
C ASP A 493 -0.59 -7.83 -33.59
N GLY A 494 -0.92 -6.78 -32.83
CA GLY A 494 -1.39 -5.50 -33.35
C GLY A 494 -0.27 -4.51 -33.66
N THR A 495 -0.51 -3.22 -33.45
CA THR A 495 0.44 -2.12 -33.65
C THR A 495 1.22 -1.79 -32.37
N ASP A 496 2.26 -0.96 -32.45
CA ASP A 496 3.08 -0.57 -31.29
C ASP A 496 2.53 0.73 -30.67
N PRO A 497 1.93 0.70 -29.47
CA PRO A 497 1.26 1.87 -28.87
C PRO A 497 2.19 3.01 -28.45
N LEU A 498 3.50 2.84 -28.66
CA LEU A 498 4.50 3.87 -28.44
C LEU A 498 5.03 4.47 -29.75
N ASN A 499 4.50 4.04 -30.90
CA ASN A 499 4.98 4.41 -32.21
C ASN A 499 3.82 4.66 -33.19
N PRO A 500 3.56 5.93 -33.56
CA PRO A 500 2.35 6.32 -34.28
C PRO A 500 2.37 5.96 -35.78
N ASP A 501 3.32 5.14 -36.23
CA ASP A 501 3.56 4.70 -37.61
C ASP A 501 4.42 3.42 -37.53
N THR A 502 3.76 2.29 -37.29
CA THR A 502 4.37 1.01 -36.92
C THR A 502 5.29 0.47 -38.02
N ASP A 503 4.92 0.63 -39.28
CA ASP A 503 5.69 0.11 -40.41
C ASP A 503 6.63 1.14 -41.08
N GLY A 504 6.50 2.41 -40.71
CA GLY A 504 7.40 3.50 -41.07
C GLY A 504 7.22 4.00 -42.50
N ASP A 505 6.03 3.87 -43.06
CA ASP A 505 5.72 4.19 -44.45
C ASP A 505 5.28 5.65 -44.67
N GLY A 506 4.96 6.34 -43.57
CA GLY A 506 4.59 7.74 -43.52
C GLY A 506 3.09 8.02 -43.36
N ILE A 507 2.25 7.00 -43.18
CA ILE A 507 0.87 7.11 -42.69
C ILE A 507 0.84 6.64 -41.23
N THR A 508 -0.04 7.21 -40.39
CA THR A 508 -0.17 6.76 -39.00
C THR A 508 -1.11 5.57 -38.89
N ASP A 509 -0.90 4.68 -37.92
CA ASP A 509 -1.67 3.44 -37.82
C ASP A 509 -3.18 3.74 -37.71
N GLY A 510 -3.54 4.76 -36.94
CA GLY A 510 -4.91 5.29 -36.84
C GLY A 510 -5.49 5.83 -38.15
N ASP A 511 -4.69 6.47 -39.01
CA ASP A 511 -5.13 6.99 -40.32
C ASP A 511 -5.36 5.84 -41.31
N GLU A 512 -4.55 4.78 -41.23
CA GLU A 512 -4.66 3.59 -42.09
C GLU A 512 -5.92 2.78 -41.79
N VAL A 513 -6.42 2.83 -40.54
CA VAL A 513 -7.63 2.12 -40.13
C VAL A 513 -8.88 3.02 -40.06
N ASP A 514 -8.79 4.32 -40.36
CA ASP A 514 -9.95 5.23 -40.36
C ASP A 514 -10.93 4.97 -41.52
N TRP A 515 -11.98 4.18 -41.25
CA TRP A 515 -13.04 3.82 -42.20
C TRP A 515 -14.13 4.89 -42.39
N THR A 516 -13.78 6.14 -42.62
CA THR A 516 -14.78 7.15 -43.01
C THR A 516 -15.18 6.98 -44.48
N GLU A 517 -16.43 7.31 -44.87
CA GLU A 517 -16.84 7.34 -46.30
C GLU A 517 -16.05 8.37 -47.15
N GLU A 518 -15.15 9.14 -46.52
CA GLU A 518 -14.30 10.18 -47.10
C GLU A 518 -12.84 9.74 -47.26
N ASN A 519 -12.39 8.70 -46.53
CA ASN A 519 -11.04 8.14 -46.61
C ASN A 519 -11.05 6.79 -47.37
N ASP A 520 -10.59 6.79 -48.63
CA ASP A 520 -10.51 5.60 -49.52
C ASP A 520 -9.11 4.95 -49.49
N TYR A 521 -8.25 5.38 -48.57
CA TYR A 521 -6.84 4.98 -48.43
C TYR A 521 -6.62 4.15 -47.16
N VAL A 522 -7.38 3.06 -47.02
CA VAL A 522 -7.17 2.10 -45.93
C VAL A 522 -6.08 1.10 -46.32
N SER A 523 -5.14 0.82 -45.42
CA SER A 523 -4.00 -0.12 -45.57
C SER A 523 -3.89 -1.04 -44.34
N ASP A 524 -2.89 -1.95 -44.32
CA ASP A 524 -2.53 -2.73 -43.13
C ASP A 524 -1.35 -2.03 -42.44
N PRO A 525 -1.53 -1.46 -41.22
CA PRO A 525 -0.54 -0.59 -40.55
C PRO A 525 0.75 -1.29 -40.10
N ARG A 526 0.90 -2.56 -40.45
CA ARG A 526 2.08 -3.38 -40.13
C ARG A 526 2.90 -3.69 -41.38
N LEU A 527 2.48 -3.19 -42.54
CA LEU A 527 3.03 -3.52 -43.85
C LEU A 527 3.16 -2.26 -44.69
N ALA A 528 4.38 -1.73 -44.74
CA ALA A 528 4.67 -0.51 -45.50
C ALA A 528 4.33 -0.56 -47.01
N ASP A 529 3.99 -1.72 -47.57
CA ASP A 529 3.54 -1.91 -48.96
C ASP A 529 2.48 -3.02 -48.92
N THR A 530 1.21 -2.63 -48.73
CA THR A 530 0.11 -3.54 -48.41
C THR A 530 -0.18 -4.54 -49.55
N ASP A 531 0.01 -4.14 -50.81
CA ASP A 531 -0.31 -4.97 -51.97
C ASP A 531 0.90 -5.57 -52.70
N GLY A 532 2.12 -5.15 -52.34
CA GLY A 532 3.39 -5.70 -52.76
C GLY A 532 3.82 -5.31 -54.17
N ASP A 533 3.36 -4.17 -54.68
CA ASP A 533 3.66 -3.71 -56.04
C ASP A 533 4.97 -2.91 -56.19
N GLY A 534 5.57 -2.55 -55.05
CA GLY A 534 6.84 -1.82 -54.96
C GLY A 534 6.73 -0.31 -54.74
N LEU A 535 5.54 0.23 -54.42
CA LEU A 535 5.35 1.53 -53.76
C LEU A 535 4.89 1.30 -52.33
N THR A 536 5.32 2.18 -51.40
CA THR A 536 4.74 2.15 -50.05
C THR A 536 3.34 2.75 -50.02
N ASP A 537 2.49 2.41 -49.05
CA ASP A 537 1.11 2.92 -48.99
C ASP A 537 1.11 4.47 -48.84
N GLY A 538 2.08 5.01 -48.10
CA GLY A 538 2.39 6.45 -48.04
C GLY A 538 2.85 7.05 -49.37
N GLU A 539 3.63 6.32 -50.19
CA GLU A 539 4.01 6.73 -51.55
C GLU A 539 2.82 6.71 -52.51
N GLU A 540 1.93 5.73 -52.35
CA GLU A 540 0.69 5.61 -53.10
C GLU A 540 -0.28 6.73 -52.79
N GLN A 541 -0.45 7.09 -51.51
CA GLN A 541 -1.23 8.25 -51.10
C GLN A 541 -0.70 9.54 -51.75
N ALA A 542 0.62 9.68 -51.87
CA ALA A 542 1.25 10.82 -52.55
C ALA A 542 1.10 10.78 -54.07
N ALA A 543 1.09 9.59 -54.69
CA ALA A 543 0.89 9.38 -56.13
C ALA A 543 -0.59 9.45 -56.53
N GLY A 544 -1.50 9.23 -55.59
CA GLY A 544 -2.95 9.13 -55.78
C GLY A 544 -3.40 7.75 -56.29
N THR A 545 -2.54 6.73 -56.19
CA THR A 545 -2.84 5.30 -56.45
C THR A 545 -3.44 4.66 -55.19
N HIS A 546 -3.78 3.37 -55.19
CA HIS A 546 -4.55 2.78 -54.11
C HIS A 546 -3.77 1.64 -53.41
N PRO A 547 -3.53 1.74 -52.07
CA PRO A 547 -2.82 0.77 -51.20
C PRO A 547 -3.21 -0.71 -51.27
N GLN A 548 -4.24 -1.07 -52.04
CA GLN A 548 -4.78 -2.43 -52.11
C GLN A 548 -4.89 -2.90 -53.56
N SER A 549 -4.29 -2.18 -54.50
CA SER A 549 -4.49 -2.35 -55.93
C SER A 549 -3.19 -2.18 -56.72
N VAL A 550 -2.48 -3.29 -56.84
CA VAL A 550 -1.24 -3.47 -57.64
C VAL A 550 -1.24 -2.82 -59.03
N ASP A 551 -2.40 -2.54 -59.62
CA ASP A 551 -2.55 -1.86 -60.91
C ASP A 551 -3.83 -0.99 -60.84
N THR A 552 -3.71 0.26 -60.39
CA THR A 552 -4.85 1.16 -60.12
C THR A 552 -5.66 1.48 -61.37
N ASP A 553 -5.04 1.61 -62.54
CA ASP A 553 -5.73 1.99 -63.78
C ASP A 553 -6.09 0.81 -64.72
N GLY A 554 -5.56 -0.37 -64.44
CA GLY A 554 -5.90 -1.64 -65.07
C GLY A 554 -5.30 -1.84 -66.47
N ASP A 555 -4.19 -1.17 -66.79
CA ASP A 555 -3.55 -1.25 -68.10
C ASP A 555 -2.52 -2.40 -68.25
N GLY A 556 -2.18 -3.05 -67.14
CA GLY A 556 -1.34 -4.23 -67.06
C GLY A 556 0.13 -3.97 -66.68
N PHE A 557 0.47 -2.75 -66.26
CA PHE A 557 1.69 -2.42 -65.50
C PHE A 557 1.31 -2.16 -64.03
N THR A 558 2.21 -2.44 -63.10
CA THR A 558 1.93 -2.10 -61.69
C THR A 558 2.17 -0.60 -61.43
N ASP A 559 1.53 -0.04 -60.41
CA ASP A 559 1.71 1.37 -60.07
C ASP A 559 3.20 1.65 -59.73
N GLY A 560 3.84 0.73 -59.01
CA GLY A 560 5.28 0.72 -58.78
C GLY A 560 6.13 0.60 -60.04
N GLU A 561 5.80 -0.25 -61.00
CA GLU A 561 6.50 -0.31 -62.30
C GLU A 561 6.38 1.01 -63.06
N GLU A 562 5.21 1.64 -63.02
CA GLU A 562 4.95 2.90 -63.71
C GLU A 562 5.70 4.09 -63.10
N VAL A 563 5.73 4.19 -61.76
CA VAL A 563 6.41 5.27 -61.05
C VAL A 563 7.93 5.08 -61.06
N ASN A 564 8.41 3.90 -60.68
CA ASN A 564 9.83 3.64 -60.43
C ASN A 564 10.64 3.36 -61.71
N ASP A 565 10.08 2.60 -62.65
CA ASP A 565 10.82 2.08 -63.82
C ASP A 565 10.45 2.77 -65.15
N LEU A 566 9.15 2.96 -65.41
CA LEU A 566 8.66 3.48 -66.69
C LEU A 566 8.52 5.01 -66.71
N HIS A 567 8.39 5.62 -65.53
CA HIS A 567 8.06 7.03 -65.33
C HIS A 567 6.84 7.47 -66.16
N THR A 568 5.81 6.63 -66.16
CA THR A 568 4.48 6.87 -66.77
C THR A 568 3.50 7.37 -65.71
N ASN A 569 2.19 7.34 -65.98
CA ASN A 569 1.20 7.94 -65.08
C ASN A 569 0.29 6.81 -64.61
N PRO A 570 0.38 6.39 -63.34
CA PRO A 570 -0.31 5.21 -62.81
C PRO A 570 -1.84 5.38 -62.69
N LEU A 571 -2.36 6.55 -63.08
CA LEU A 571 -3.78 6.88 -63.05
C LEU A 571 -4.39 7.07 -64.46
N ASP A 572 -3.64 6.75 -65.52
CA ASP A 572 -4.07 6.94 -66.91
C ASP A 572 -3.63 5.78 -67.81
N ALA A 573 -4.52 4.80 -67.99
CA ALA A 573 -4.34 3.64 -68.85
C ALA A 573 -4.05 3.95 -70.35
N ALA A 574 -4.01 5.23 -70.74
CA ALA A 574 -3.59 5.70 -72.05
C ALA A 574 -2.17 6.32 -72.06
N SER A 575 -1.43 6.25 -70.94
CA SER A 575 -0.09 6.81 -70.79
C SER A 575 0.89 6.16 -71.79
N PRO A 576 1.63 6.95 -72.60
CA PRO A 576 2.37 6.41 -73.73
C PRO A 576 3.66 5.72 -73.29
N ALA A 577 3.65 4.40 -73.13
CA ALA A 577 4.86 3.59 -72.99
C ALA A 577 5.82 3.81 -74.20
N PRO A 578 7.14 3.96 -73.98
CA PRO A 578 8.08 4.16 -75.08
C PRO A 578 8.11 2.94 -76.04
N ASN A 579 8.15 3.20 -77.36
CA ASN A 579 8.24 2.18 -78.41
C ASN A 579 9.53 1.34 -78.27
N THR A 580 9.46 0.27 -77.49
CA THR A 580 10.62 -0.54 -77.07
C THR A 580 10.52 -1.95 -77.64
N ILE A 581 11.67 -2.56 -77.95
CA ILE A 581 11.75 -4.00 -78.24
C ILE A 581 11.46 -4.71 -76.93
N LEU A 582 10.28 -5.33 -76.81
CA LEU A 582 9.91 -6.08 -75.61
C LEU A 582 10.46 -7.50 -75.72
N VAL A 583 11.51 -7.77 -74.96
CA VAL A 583 11.98 -9.13 -74.66
C VAL A 583 11.23 -9.56 -73.41
N VAL A 584 10.22 -10.41 -73.55
CA VAL A 584 9.48 -10.94 -72.40
C VAL A 584 10.23 -12.14 -71.86
N GLY A 585 10.86 -11.96 -70.71
CA GLY A 585 11.57 -12.97 -69.92
C GLY A 585 12.29 -12.32 -68.73
N PRO A 586 12.42 -13.02 -67.60
CA PRO A 586 12.98 -12.44 -66.38
C PRO A 586 14.46 -12.02 -66.57
N PRO A 587 14.91 -10.88 -66.01
CA PRO A 587 16.31 -10.43 -66.11
C PRO A 587 17.28 -11.26 -65.25
N VAL A 588 16.74 -12.02 -64.30
CA VAL A 588 17.46 -12.91 -63.39
C VAL A 588 16.90 -14.32 -63.52
N PHE A 589 17.78 -15.30 -63.73
CA PHE A 589 17.40 -16.70 -63.87
C PHE A 589 17.66 -17.46 -62.57
N GLY A 590 16.65 -18.18 -62.08
CA GLY A 590 16.84 -19.20 -61.05
C GLY A 590 17.41 -20.49 -61.64
N GLU A 591 18.27 -21.16 -60.90
CA GLU A 591 18.96 -22.36 -61.35
C GLU A 591 17.99 -23.47 -61.81
N GLY A 592 18.36 -24.20 -62.87
CA GLY A 592 17.60 -25.36 -63.37
C GLY A 592 16.34 -25.08 -64.19
N THR A 593 15.97 -23.82 -64.43
CA THR A 593 14.77 -23.49 -65.23
C THR A 593 15.01 -23.56 -66.76
N THR A 594 14.04 -24.13 -67.49
CA THR A 594 13.99 -24.03 -68.95
C THR A 594 12.93 -23.00 -69.33
N THR A 595 13.36 -21.82 -69.78
CA THR A 595 12.44 -20.70 -70.06
C THR A 595 12.43 -20.35 -71.55
N ASN A 596 11.23 -20.11 -72.08
CA ASN A 596 11.03 -19.61 -73.43
C ASN A 596 11.16 -18.08 -73.42
N VAL A 597 12.23 -17.53 -73.98
CA VAL A 597 12.35 -16.08 -74.17
C VAL A 597 11.58 -15.70 -75.43
N THR A 598 10.55 -14.86 -75.29
CA THR A 598 9.73 -14.39 -76.42
C THR A 598 10.13 -12.96 -76.79
N VAL A 599 10.54 -12.75 -78.03
CA VAL A 599 10.88 -11.41 -78.54
C VAL A 599 9.72 -10.90 -79.39
N ILE A 600 9.12 -9.77 -78.97
CA ILE A 600 8.00 -9.12 -79.66
C ILE A 600 8.53 -7.86 -80.38
N LEU A 601 8.26 -7.78 -81.69
CA LEU A 601 8.82 -6.73 -82.55
C LEU A 601 7.79 -5.69 -83.07
N SER A 602 6.53 -5.72 -82.60
CA SER A 602 5.52 -4.69 -82.89
C SER A 602 4.22 -4.91 -82.09
N THR A 603 3.53 -3.83 -81.69
CA THR A 603 2.21 -3.85 -81.02
C THR A 603 1.00 -3.68 -81.96
N THR A 604 1.14 -3.81 -83.29
CA THR A 604 -0.04 -3.83 -84.18
C THR A 604 -0.40 -5.24 -84.65
N PRO A 605 -1.66 -5.69 -84.51
CA PRO A 605 -2.05 -7.06 -84.79
C PRO A 605 -2.14 -7.28 -86.31
N SER A 606 -1.15 -7.96 -86.89
CA SER A 606 -1.33 -8.58 -88.20
C SER A 606 -0.65 -9.96 -88.26
N ALA A 607 -1.46 -10.93 -88.69
CA ALA A 607 -1.19 -12.33 -89.01
C ALA A 607 0.10 -12.95 -88.43
N GLU A 608 -0.09 -13.73 -87.36
CA GLU A 608 0.91 -14.59 -86.72
C GLU A 608 1.69 -15.43 -87.75
N THR A 609 3.01 -15.26 -87.77
CA THR A 609 3.93 -16.24 -88.38
C THR A 609 5.01 -16.56 -87.35
N THR A 610 4.83 -17.64 -86.61
CA THR A 610 5.78 -18.13 -85.61
C THR A 610 6.89 -18.92 -86.31
N VAL A 611 8.16 -18.57 -86.07
CA VAL A 611 9.32 -19.39 -86.48
C VAL A 611 10.03 -19.88 -85.23
N ALA A 612 9.99 -21.20 -85.01
CA ALA A 612 10.78 -21.83 -83.96
C ALA A 612 12.25 -21.97 -84.41
N VAL A 613 13.18 -21.37 -83.69
CA VAL A 613 14.62 -21.57 -83.87
C VAL A 613 15.13 -22.37 -82.68
N THR A 614 15.52 -23.63 -82.90
CA THR A 614 16.13 -24.47 -81.86
C THR A 614 17.65 -24.39 -81.99
N GLY A 615 18.32 -23.81 -80.99
CA GLY A 615 19.77 -23.81 -80.85
C GLY A 615 20.16 -24.55 -79.58
N TYR A 616 21.11 -25.47 -79.67
CA TYR A 616 21.70 -26.17 -78.52
C TYR A 616 23.11 -25.60 -78.31
N LEU A 617 23.41 -25.01 -77.15
CA LEU A 617 24.74 -24.48 -76.83
C LEU A 617 25.29 -25.22 -75.59
N PRO A 618 26.00 -26.35 -75.77
CA PRO A 618 26.67 -27.00 -74.66
C PRO A 618 28.06 -26.39 -74.48
N GLY A 619 28.28 -25.78 -73.31
CA GLY A 619 29.59 -25.44 -72.75
C GLY A 619 30.27 -24.23 -73.38
N ILE A 620 30.00 -23.03 -72.86
CA ILE A 620 30.90 -21.87 -73.00
C ILE A 620 30.98 -21.14 -71.66
N VAL A 621 32.19 -21.07 -71.13
CA VAL A 621 32.64 -20.08 -70.15
C VAL A 621 32.98 -18.83 -70.99
N GLU A 622 32.23 -17.74 -70.80
CA GLU A 622 32.33 -16.43 -71.49
C GLU A 622 32.29 -16.45 -73.05
N GLY A 623 31.21 -15.92 -73.65
CA GLY A 623 31.21 -15.58 -75.09
C GLY A 623 29.87 -15.13 -75.69
N ASP A 624 29.88 -13.99 -76.40
CA ASP A 624 28.72 -13.35 -77.05
C ASP A 624 28.07 -14.21 -78.15
N ALA A 625 26.73 -14.22 -78.21
CA ALA A 625 25.95 -14.85 -79.29
C ALA A 625 25.28 -13.80 -80.20
N ILE A 626 25.44 -13.95 -81.52
CA ILE A 626 24.82 -13.07 -82.54
C ILE A 626 23.68 -13.83 -83.24
N LEU A 627 22.45 -13.31 -83.17
CA LEU A 627 21.29 -13.87 -83.85
C LEU A 627 20.79 -12.91 -84.94
N THR A 628 20.50 -13.42 -86.14
CA THR A 628 20.04 -12.63 -87.29
C THR A 628 18.65 -13.09 -87.75
N PHE A 629 17.70 -12.15 -87.87
CA PHE A 629 16.33 -12.45 -88.29
C PHE A 629 16.05 -11.98 -89.73
N PRO A 630 15.28 -12.74 -90.53
CA PRO A 630 14.78 -12.27 -91.83
C PRO A 630 13.77 -11.13 -91.71
N VAL A 631 13.68 -10.28 -92.73
CA VAL A 631 12.70 -9.18 -92.80
C VAL A 631 11.27 -9.74 -92.78
N GLY A 632 10.45 -9.28 -91.83
CA GLY A 632 9.01 -9.61 -91.73
C GLY A 632 8.61 -10.62 -90.65
N VAL A 633 9.49 -10.90 -89.68
CA VAL A 633 9.17 -11.73 -88.50
C VAL A 633 8.70 -10.83 -87.34
N ASN A 634 7.52 -11.11 -86.78
CA ASN A 634 6.92 -10.32 -85.69
C ASN A 634 7.09 -10.97 -84.29
N HIS A 635 7.33 -12.29 -84.23
CA HIS A 635 7.58 -13.08 -83.01
C HIS A 635 8.68 -14.13 -83.22
N ALA A 636 9.58 -14.30 -82.25
CA ALA A 636 10.54 -15.41 -82.19
C ALA A 636 10.72 -15.91 -80.74
N THR A 637 10.86 -17.23 -80.57
CA THR A 637 11.05 -17.88 -79.26
C THR A 637 12.42 -18.56 -79.21
N LEU A 638 13.23 -18.25 -78.19
CA LEU A 638 14.54 -18.85 -77.94
C LEU A 638 14.48 -19.73 -76.68
N ASN A 639 15.04 -20.94 -76.76
CA ASN A 639 15.22 -21.83 -75.60
C ASN A 639 16.69 -21.81 -75.19
N LEU A 640 16.99 -21.40 -73.95
CA LEU A 640 18.32 -21.41 -73.35
C LEU A 640 18.35 -22.36 -72.15
N GLN A 641 19.44 -23.09 -71.98
CA GLN A 641 19.70 -23.93 -70.81
C GLN A 641 21.10 -23.59 -70.30
N LEU A 642 21.20 -23.06 -69.08
CA LEU A 642 22.45 -22.65 -68.43
C LEU A 642 22.79 -23.63 -67.31
N LEU A 643 24.08 -23.90 -67.11
CA LEU A 643 24.60 -24.78 -66.07
C LEU A 643 25.71 -24.04 -65.32
N ASP A 644 25.43 -23.77 -64.03
CA ASP A 644 26.35 -23.57 -62.90
C ASP A 644 27.27 -22.31 -62.87
N GLY A 645 27.12 -21.49 -61.82
CA GLY A 645 27.99 -20.36 -61.41
C GLY A 645 27.60 -18.95 -61.89
N PRO A 646 28.00 -17.86 -61.17
CA PRO A 646 27.66 -16.47 -61.52
C PRO A 646 28.27 -16.11 -62.88
N SER A 647 27.43 -16.16 -63.91
CA SER A 647 27.85 -15.97 -65.30
C SER A 647 27.01 -14.87 -65.93
N ALA A 648 27.69 -13.89 -66.53
CA ALA A 648 27.07 -12.86 -67.36
C ALA A 648 27.25 -13.23 -68.85
N ALA A 649 26.17 -13.20 -69.62
CA ALA A 649 26.23 -13.37 -71.08
C ALA A 649 25.46 -12.25 -71.80
N THR A 650 26.04 -11.75 -72.90
CA THR A 650 25.47 -10.64 -73.68
C THR A 650 24.92 -11.15 -75.01
N LEU A 651 23.63 -10.92 -75.26
CA LEU A 651 22.97 -11.18 -76.54
C LEU A 651 23.01 -9.93 -77.42
N HIS A 652 23.58 -10.07 -78.62
CA HIS A 652 23.62 -9.00 -79.61
C HIS A 652 22.53 -9.19 -80.67
N PHE A 653 21.57 -8.26 -80.72
CA PHE A 653 20.51 -8.25 -81.73
C PHE A 653 20.87 -7.29 -82.89
N ILE A 654 20.98 -7.83 -84.11
CA ILE A 654 21.21 -7.03 -85.32
C ILE A 654 20.02 -7.19 -86.27
N PRO A 655 19.03 -6.29 -86.24
CA PRO A 655 17.91 -6.31 -87.17
C PRO A 655 18.32 -5.77 -88.54
N SER A 656 17.85 -6.38 -89.62
CA SER A 656 17.94 -5.79 -90.97
C SER A 656 16.78 -4.82 -91.20
N GLY A 657 16.87 -3.58 -90.70
CA GLY A 657 15.81 -2.55 -90.83
C GLY A 657 15.91 -1.38 -89.84
N PHE A 658 14.93 -0.47 -89.83
CA PHE A 658 14.84 0.78 -89.02
C PHE A 658 14.65 0.55 -87.50
N PHE A 659 15.40 -0.38 -86.90
CA PHE A 659 15.38 -0.63 -85.45
C PHE A 659 16.78 -0.35 -84.88
N SER A 660 16.89 0.18 -83.67
CA SER A 660 18.16 0.35 -82.99
C SER A 660 18.71 -1.00 -82.52
N ALA A 661 20.03 -1.18 -82.56
CA ALA A 661 20.68 -2.33 -81.93
C ALA A 661 20.47 -2.26 -80.41
N ALA A 662 20.14 -3.39 -79.79
CA ALA A 662 20.04 -3.52 -78.34
C ALA A 662 21.00 -4.62 -77.88
N ASN A 663 21.72 -4.35 -76.80
CA ASN A 663 22.52 -5.34 -76.09
C ASN A 663 21.74 -5.72 -74.83
N TYR A 664 21.58 -7.01 -74.58
CA TYR A 664 20.95 -7.48 -73.35
C TYR A 664 21.92 -8.39 -72.62
N SER A 665 22.29 -8.01 -71.40
CA SER A 665 23.06 -8.83 -70.48
C SER A 665 22.11 -9.47 -69.48
N PHE A 666 22.27 -10.75 -69.23
CA PHE A 666 21.59 -11.42 -68.13
C PHE A 666 22.60 -11.98 -67.15
N THR A 667 22.22 -12.02 -65.88
CA THR A 667 23.04 -12.56 -64.78
C THR A 667 22.31 -13.75 -64.21
N VAL A 668 22.99 -14.90 -64.11
CA VAL A 668 22.50 -16.01 -63.28
C VAL A 668 22.95 -15.71 -61.85
N GLN A 669 21.98 -15.49 -60.95
CA GLN A 669 22.29 -15.34 -59.53
C GLN A 669 22.25 -16.72 -58.88
N ASN A 670 23.28 -17.03 -58.09
CA ASN A 670 23.23 -18.18 -57.20
C ASN A 670 22.16 -17.92 -56.14
N LEU A 671 21.18 -18.80 -56.01
CA LEU A 671 20.10 -18.64 -55.04
C LEU A 671 20.57 -19.18 -53.69
N ALA A 672 20.43 -18.39 -52.62
CA ALA A 672 20.76 -18.89 -51.29
C ALA A 672 19.83 -20.07 -50.92
N PRO A 673 20.34 -21.08 -50.19
CA PRO A 673 19.52 -22.20 -49.77
C PRO A 673 18.38 -21.74 -48.85
N VAL A 674 17.18 -22.29 -49.00
CA VAL A 674 16.03 -21.94 -48.15
C VAL A 674 16.01 -22.85 -46.93
N ILE A 675 16.07 -22.26 -45.73
CA ILE A 675 15.95 -23.01 -44.47
C ILE A 675 14.46 -23.29 -44.22
N GLY A 676 14.07 -24.55 -44.31
CA GLY A 676 12.67 -24.96 -44.06
C GLY A 676 12.32 -25.02 -42.58
N PHE A 677 13.29 -25.39 -41.73
CA PHE A 677 13.18 -25.24 -40.29
C PHE A 677 14.56 -25.20 -39.63
N ALA A 678 14.64 -24.51 -38.50
CA ALA A 678 15.73 -24.62 -37.54
C ALA A 678 15.08 -24.66 -36.15
N THR A 679 15.29 -25.75 -35.42
CA THR A 679 14.64 -25.99 -34.13
C THR A 679 15.60 -26.55 -33.11
N SER A 680 15.21 -26.42 -31.85
CA SER A 680 15.84 -27.06 -30.71
C SER A 680 14.93 -28.18 -30.19
N SER A 681 15.49 -29.14 -29.45
CA SER A 681 14.70 -30.13 -28.72
C SER A 681 13.92 -29.52 -27.55
N THR A 682 14.31 -28.32 -27.09
CA THR A 682 13.67 -27.54 -26.02
C THR A 682 14.19 -26.09 -26.05
N ASN A 683 13.30 -25.11 -25.89
CA ASN A 683 13.66 -23.70 -25.79
C ASN A 683 14.07 -23.29 -24.35
N ARG A 684 13.99 -24.23 -23.40
CA ARG A 684 14.40 -24.06 -22.00
C ARG A 684 15.30 -25.21 -21.56
N VAL A 685 16.47 -24.89 -21.00
CA VAL A 685 17.42 -25.90 -20.50
C VAL A 685 18.08 -25.42 -19.21
N ASP A 686 18.31 -26.32 -18.28
CA ASP A 686 19.06 -26.04 -17.07
C ASP A 686 20.56 -25.85 -17.38
N GLN A 687 21.25 -24.97 -16.65
CA GLN A 687 22.69 -24.75 -16.79
C GLN A 687 23.47 -26.08 -16.70
N GLY A 688 24.31 -26.36 -17.70
CA GLY A 688 25.02 -27.63 -17.86
C GLY A 688 24.23 -28.73 -18.59
N GLY A 689 22.98 -28.45 -18.98
CA GLY A 689 22.14 -29.33 -19.80
C GLY A 689 22.47 -29.25 -21.29
N SER A 690 22.11 -30.31 -22.03
CA SER A 690 22.37 -30.44 -23.47
C SER A 690 21.07 -30.32 -24.27
N VAL A 691 21.14 -29.58 -25.37
CA VAL A 691 20.04 -29.35 -26.32
C VAL A 691 20.44 -29.93 -27.67
N ASP A 692 19.53 -30.69 -28.29
CA ASP A 692 19.72 -31.17 -29.65
C ASP A 692 19.14 -30.14 -30.63
N LEU A 693 19.98 -29.63 -31.51
CA LEU A 693 19.64 -28.65 -32.54
C LEU A 693 19.52 -29.36 -33.87
N SER A 694 18.47 -29.05 -34.63
CA SER A 694 18.19 -29.66 -35.93
C SER A 694 17.78 -28.59 -36.93
N ALA A 695 18.34 -28.64 -38.13
CA ALA A 695 17.94 -27.78 -39.23
C ALA A 695 17.85 -28.58 -40.53
N ALA A 696 16.91 -28.20 -41.38
CA ALA A 696 16.82 -28.68 -42.74
C ALA A 696 16.65 -27.51 -43.69
N ALA A 697 17.47 -27.50 -44.72
CA ALA A 697 17.37 -26.56 -45.82
C ALA A 697 17.20 -27.30 -47.14
N THR A 698 16.55 -26.64 -48.08
CA THR A 698 16.39 -27.10 -49.46
C THR A 698 16.98 -26.07 -50.39
N ASP A 699 17.67 -26.55 -51.42
CA ASP A 699 18.15 -25.71 -52.50
C ASP A 699 17.46 -26.09 -53.83
N ALA A 700 17.24 -25.07 -54.67
CA ALA A 700 16.47 -25.14 -55.91
C ALA A 700 17.14 -25.99 -57.02
N ALA A 701 18.44 -26.30 -56.93
CA ALA A 701 19.14 -27.17 -57.88
C ALA A 701 18.64 -28.64 -57.92
N ASN A 702 17.66 -29.02 -57.10
CA ASN A 702 17.14 -30.40 -57.01
C ASN A 702 16.18 -30.84 -58.14
N VAL A 703 15.96 -30.04 -59.18
CA VAL A 703 15.08 -30.44 -60.30
C VAL A 703 15.92 -31.02 -61.46
N GLY A 704 15.99 -32.35 -61.55
CA GLY A 704 16.44 -33.04 -62.77
C GLY A 704 17.76 -33.83 -62.69
N GLY A 705 18.34 -34.02 -61.51
CA GLY A 705 19.36 -35.05 -61.28
C GLY A 705 20.77 -34.76 -61.82
N ALA A 706 21.15 -33.48 -61.95
CA ALA A 706 22.55 -33.09 -62.11
C ALA A 706 23.03 -32.40 -60.81
N THR A 707 24.09 -32.97 -60.22
CA THR A 707 24.93 -32.50 -59.10
C THR A 707 24.22 -31.93 -57.87
N ASN A 708 24.06 -32.74 -56.82
CA ASN A 708 23.70 -32.25 -55.48
C ASN A 708 24.79 -31.32 -54.94
N ASP A 709 24.44 -30.07 -54.67
CA ASP A 709 25.29 -29.19 -53.86
C ASP A 709 25.32 -29.71 -52.42
N VAL A 710 26.49 -29.65 -51.81
CA VAL A 710 26.71 -30.17 -50.47
C VAL A 710 26.43 -29.04 -49.48
N LEU A 711 25.16 -28.97 -49.05
CA LEU A 711 24.75 -28.01 -48.02
C LEU A 711 25.57 -28.19 -46.74
N THR A 712 26.22 -27.11 -46.32
CA THR A 712 27.04 -27.06 -45.11
C THR A 712 26.34 -26.21 -44.05
N TYR A 713 26.05 -26.84 -42.91
CA TYR A 713 25.36 -26.22 -41.78
C TYR A 713 26.37 -25.82 -40.71
N THR A 714 26.38 -24.54 -40.32
CA THR A 714 27.25 -23.99 -39.27
C THR A 714 26.39 -23.30 -38.21
N TRP A 715 26.53 -23.72 -36.95
CA TRP A 715 25.82 -23.19 -35.79
C TRP A 715 26.74 -22.29 -34.97
N THR A 716 26.30 -21.07 -34.66
CA THR A 716 27.00 -20.09 -33.81
C THR A 716 26.13 -19.68 -32.63
N PHE A 717 26.78 -19.27 -31.54
CA PHE A 717 26.12 -19.02 -30.25
C PHE A 717 26.57 -17.66 -29.70
N SER A 718 25.62 -16.84 -29.26
CA SER A 718 25.88 -15.51 -28.66
C SER A 718 26.63 -15.57 -27.32
N ASP A 719 26.60 -16.72 -26.64
CA ASP A 719 27.38 -16.98 -25.41
C ASP A 719 28.91 -17.11 -25.64
N GLY A 720 29.37 -16.94 -26.89
CA GLY A 720 30.78 -17.01 -27.27
C GLY A 720 31.35 -18.42 -27.34
N SER A 721 30.51 -19.45 -27.19
CA SER A 721 30.94 -20.84 -27.22
C SER A 721 31.30 -21.32 -28.66
N PRO A 722 32.14 -22.37 -28.81
CA PRO A 722 32.61 -22.79 -30.13
C PRO A 722 31.47 -23.19 -31.07
N ALA A 723 31.59 -22.79 -32.34
CA ALA A 723 30.66 -23.14 -33.40
C ALA A 723 30.61 -24.66 -33.65
N ALA A 724 29.45 -25.17 -34.04
CA ALA A 724 29.23 -26.58 -34.37
C ALA A 724 28.82 -26.75 -35.84
N THR A 725 29.15 -27.88 -36.46
CA THR A 725 28.85 -28.13 -37.89
C THR A 725 28.06 -29.42 -38.08
N GLY A 726 27.00 -29.36 -38.89
CA GLY A 726 26.11 -30.48 -39.20
C GLY A 726 24.63 -30.12 -39.11
N ALA A 727 23.79 -30.84 -39.87
CA ALA A 727 22.33 -30.59 -39.87
C ALA A 727 21.68 -30.88 -38.52
N ASN A 728 22.22 -31.85 -37.76
CA ASN A 728 21.81 -32.14 -36.38
C ASN A 728 23.04 -32.13 -35.48
N VAL A 729 23.03 -31.34 -34.40
CA VAL A 729 24.14 -31.19 -33.45
C VAL A 729 23.61 -31.17 -32.02
N SER A 730 24.37 -31.68 -31.05
CA SER A 730 24.02 -31.59 -29.62
C SER A 730 24.95 -30.60 -28.92
N LYS A 731 24.38 -29.65 -28.17
CA LYS A 731 25.09 -28.53 -27.56
C LYS A 731 24.77 -28.42 -26.07
N THR A 732 25.80 -28.32 -25.23
CA THR A 732 25.67 -28.06 -23.80
C THR A 732 25.93 -26.58 -23.49
N PHE A 733 25.01 -25.92 -22.80
CA PHE A 733 25.13 -24.52 -22.40
C PHE A 733 25.53 -24.42 -20.93
N ASN A 734 26.63 -23.70 -20.63
CA ASN A 734 27.20 -23.63 -19.27
C ASN A 734 27.04 -22.24 -18.62
N VAL A 735 26.46 -21.28 -19.31
CA VAL A 735 26.23 -19.91 -18.85
C VAL A 735 24.72 -19.68 -18.87
N ALA A 736 24.17 -19.17 -17.77
CA ALA A 736 22.74 -18.85 -17.67
C ALA A 736 22.43 -17.57 -18.45
N GLY A 737 21.18 -17.44 -18.92
CA GLY A 737 20.71 -16.32 -19.74
C GLY A 737 20.18 -16.73 -21.10
N GLY A 738 19.62 -15.77 -21.84
CA GLY A 738 19.12 -15.98 -23.19
C GLY A 738 20.26 -16.14 -24.19
N VAL A 739 20.44 -17.34 -24.73
CA VAL A 739 21.46 -17.60 -25.76
C VAL A 739 20.77 -17.61 -27.12
N GLN A 740 21.03 -16.58 -27.93
CA GLN A 740 20.70 -16.58 -29.35
C GLN A 740 21.55 -17.65 -30.07
N VAL A 741 20.87 -18.59 -30.73
CA VAL A 741 21.43 -19.67 -31.55
C VAL A 741 21.16 -19.35 -33.00
N THR A 742 22.23 -19.21 -33.80
CA THR A 742 22.12 -18.91 -35.23
C THR A 742 22.63 -20.10 -36.03
N VAL A 743 21.84 -20.58 -37.01
CA VAL A 743 22.32 -21.51 -38.02
C VAL A 743 22.53 -20.78 -39.33
N THR A 744 23.69 -20.98 -39.95
CA THR A 744 24.01 -20.54 -41.30
C THR A 744 24.15 -21.77 -42.19
N VAL A 745 23.41 -21.82 -43.29
CA VAL A 745 23.50 -22.88 -44.30
C VAL A 745 24.09 -22.30 -45.57
N THR A 746 25.18 -22.90 -46.05
CA THR A 746 25.84 -22.48 -47.30
C THR A 746 25.78 -23.61 -48.33
N ASP A 747 25.60 -23.26 -49.60
CA ASP A 747 25.60 -24.21 -50.72
C ASP A 747 27.02 -24.61 -51.19
N GLY A 748 28.02 -23.77 -50.92
CA GLY A 748 29.41 -23.97 -51.37
C GLY A 748 29.81 -23.13 -52.59
N ASP A 749 28.83 -22.50 -53.25
CA ASP A 749 28.98 -21.70 -54.47
C ASP A 749 28.68 -20.21 -54.25
N GLY A 750 28.53 -19.83 -52.98
CA GLY A 750 28.55 -18.44 -52.51
C GLY A 750 27.21 -17.96 -51.95
N GLY A 751 26.17 -18.80 -51.95
CA GLY A 751 24.87 -18.53 -51.35
C GLY A 751 24.85 -19.00 -49.90
N ALA A 752 24.26 -18.17 -49.04
CA ALA A 752 24.13 -18.46 -47.62
C ALA A 752 22.79 -17.92 -47.10
N ALA A 753 22.11 -18.70 -46.29
CA ALA A 753 20.97 -18.25 -45.51
C ALA A 753 21.25 -18.46 -44.03
N SER A 754 20.73 -17.56 -43.19
CA SER A 754 20.84 -17.67 -41.74
C SER A 754 19.50 -17.42 -41.07
N THR A 755 19.24 -18.13 -39.99
CA THR A 755 18.11 -17.88 -39.08
C THR A 755 18.56 -18.06 -37.64
N SER A 756 17.88 -17.38 -36.73
CA SER A 756 18.21 -17.34 -35.30
C SER A 756 16.98 -17.62 -34.45
N PHE A 757 17.18 -18.25 -33.30
CA PHE A 757 16.17 -18.39 -32.25
C PHE A 757 16.84 -18.39 -30.88
N PHE A 758 16.06 -18.24 -29.81
CA PHE A 758 16.58 -18.21 -28.44
C PHE A 758 16.45 -19.56 -27.74
N VAL A 759 17.46 -19.89 -26.93
CA VAL A 759 17.39 -20.93 -25.91
C VAL A 759 17.62 -20.25 -24.56
N ASN A 760 16.63 -20.33 -23.68
CA ASN A 760 16.73 -19.79 -22.32
C ASN A 760 17.44 -20.80 -21.41
N VAL A 761 18.64 -20.45 -20.96
CA VAL A 761 19.45 -21.28 -20.04
C VAL A 761 19.16 -20.84 -18.62
N VAL A 762 18.41 -21.66 -17.90
CA VAL A 762 18.00 -21.36 -16.52
C VAL A 762 19.09 -21.79 -15.56
N SER A 763 19.49 -20.90 -14.66
CA SER A 763 20.44 -21.24 -13.59
C SER A 763 19.93 -22.45 -12.80
N THR A 764 20.80 -23.44 -12.57
CA THR A 764 20.48 -24.57 -11.68
C THR A 764 20.66 -24.23 -10.20
N GLU A 765 21.19 -23.05 -9.91
CA GLU A 765 21.26 -22.53 -8.56
C GLU A 765 19.93 -21.82 -8.26
N PRO A 766 19.21 -22.18 -7.19
CA PRO A 766 17.96 -21.51 -6.85
C PRO A 766 18.23 -20.00 -6.68
N PRO A 767 17.34 -19.10 -7.14
CA PRO A 767 17.47 -17.69 -6.81
C PRO A 767 17.44 -17.57 -5.29
N VAL A 768 18.58 -17.17 -4.72
CA VAL A 768 18.66 -16.81 -3.30
C VAL A 768 18.05 -15.42 -3.22
N PRO A 769 16.94 -15.22 -2.48
CA PRO A 769 16.34 -13.90 -2.36
C PRO A 769 17.41 -12.88 -1.92
N PRO A 770 17.38 -11.64 -2.45
CA PRO A 770 18.30 -10.59 -2.04
C PRO A 770 18.19 -10.42 -0.53
N THR A 771 19.19 -10.93 0.19
CA THR A 771 19.22 -10.98 1.64
C THR A 771 20.50 -10.31 2.10
N ILE A 772 20.34 -9.25 2.90
CA ILE A 772 21.44 -8.57 3.58
C ILE A 772 21.56 -9.16 4.98
N GLU A 773 22.73 -9.69 5.30
CA GLU A 773 23.03 -10.20 6.64
C GLU A 773 24.14 -9.40 7.31
N PHE A 774 23.83 -8.78 8.45
CA PHE A 774 24.84 -8.12 9.28
C PHE A 774 25.64 -9.15 10.06
N THR A 775 26.98 -9.13 9.91
CA THR A 775 27.85 -10.17 10.48
C THR A 775 28.73 -9.68 11.63
N ALA A 776 29.17 -8.42 11.60
CA ALA A 776 29.95 -7.83 12.68
C ALA A 776 29.84 -6.30 12.69
N ILE A 777 29.62 -5.72 13.86
CA ILE A 777 29.81 -4.28 14.13
C ILE A 777 30.68 -4.18 15.38
N ASP A 778 31.85 -3.56 15.27
CA ASP A 778 32.72 -3.22 16.39
C ASP A 778 33.14 -1.74 16.35
N GLU A 779 34.00 -1.31 17.29
CA GLU A 779 34.45 0.08 17.40
C GLU A 779 35.29 0.57 16.19
N THR A 780 35.68 -0.33 15.29
CA THR A 780 36.60 -0.05 14.17
C THR A 780 36.04 -0.42 12.80
N SER A 781 35.09 -1.35 12.72
CA SER A 781 34.51 -1.77 11.45
C SER A 781 33.04 -2.18 11.56
N ALA A 782 32.32 -2.01 10.45
CA ALA A 782 30.98 -2.55 10.27
C ALA A 782 30.94 -3.41 9.01
N THR A 783 30.37 -4.61 9.10
CA THR A 783 30.35 -5.59 8.01
C THR A 783 28.96 -6.16 7.79
N PHE A 784 28.50 -6.10 6.53
CA PHE A 784 27.38 -6.88 6.03
C PHE A 784 27.84 -7.86 4.96
N ARG A 785 27.05 -8.90 4.71
CA ARG A 785 27.27 -9.83 3.62
C ARG A 785 26.00 -10.04 2.81
N VAL A 786 26.19 -10.36 1.55
CA VAL A 786 25.12 -10.77 0.61
C VAL A 786 25.54 -12.06 -0.07
N PRO A 787 24.60 -12.87 -0.58
CA PRO A 787 24.94 -13.97 -1.47
C PRO A 787 25.84 -13.47 -2.61
N THR A 788 26.90 -14.20 -2.94
CA THR A 788 27.87 -13.77 -3.99
C THR A 788 27.18 -13.54 -5.34
N ALA A 789 26.05 -14.22 -5.58
CA ALA A 789 25.19 -14.03 -6.75
C ALA A 789 24.59 -12.61 -6.84
N ASN A 790 24.44 -11.91 -5.71
CA ASN A 790 23.87 -10.57 -5.62
C ASN A 790 24.97 -9.51 -5.33
N ARG A 791 26.25 -9.87 -5.56
CA ARG A 791 27.37 -8.97 -5.33
C ARG A 791 27.33 -7.75 -6.25
N ASP A 792 26.91 -7.95 -7.49
CA ASP A 792 26.91 -6.92 -8.53
C ASP A 792 25.62 -6.06 -8.48
N SER A 793 24.84 -6.13 -7.41
CA SER A 793 23.73 -5.23 -7.17
C SER A 793 24.23 -3.86 -6.72
N ASP A 794 23.44 -2.83 -7.01
CA ASP A 794 23.63 -1.50 -6.46
C ASP A 794 23.19 -1.46 -4.98
N PHE A 795 23.89 -0.70 -4.14
CA PHE A 795 23.55 -0.56 -2.72
C PHE A 795 23.54 0.90 -2.25
N LEU A 796 22.55 1.24 -1.41
CA LEU A 796 22.54 2.45 -0.60
C LEU A 796 22.93 2.10 0.85
N VAL A 797 23.97 2.76 1.35
CA VAL A 797 24.51 2.52 2.70
C VAL A 797 24.53 3.80 3.52
N ARG A 798 24.08 3.77 4.78
CA ARG A 798 24.16 4.94 5.68
C ARG A 798 24.47 4.56 7.13
N PHE A 799 25.23 5.42 7.79
CA PHE A 799 25.44 5.41 9.24
C PHE A 799 24.61 6.51 9.95
N SER A 800 23.95 6.21 11.07
CA SER A 800 23.05 7.15 11.80
C SER A 800 23.18 7.07 13.33
N GLU A 801 22.72 8.10 14.06
CA GLU A 801 22.71 8.19 15.54
C GLU A 801 21.34 7.89 16.18
N THR A 802 20.26 7.85 15.39
CA THR A 802 18.88 7.75 15.89
C THR A 802 18.16 6.54 15.29
N LEU A 803 17.54 5.71 16.13
CA LEU A 803 16.64 4.62 15.71
C LEU A 803 15.21 5.17 15.66
N GLY A 804 14.49 5.01 14.54
CA GLY A 804 13.04 5.33 14.45
C GLY A 804 12.63 6.52 13.57
N ALA A 805 13.48 6.98 12.64
CA ALA A 805 13.03 7.86 11.55
C ALA A 805 13.04 7.05 10.25
N ASP A 806 12.05 7.24 9.38
CA ASP A 806 11.94 6.60 8.06
C ASP A 806 13.29 6.68 7.30
N PRO A 807 13.89 5.54 6.89
CA PRO A 807 15.11 5.49 6.09
C PRO A 807 15.05 6.37 4.82
N SER A 808 13.89 6.55 4.19
CA SER A 808 13.75 7.37 2.97
C SER A 808 14.12 8.84 3.20
N THR A 809 13.81 9.36 4.39
CA THR A 809 14.07 10.76 4.78
C THR A 809 15.55 11.03 5.09
N TRP A 810 16.37 9.99 5.09
CA TRP A 810 17.76 10.03 5.52
C TRP A 810 18.71 10.49 4.41
N THR A 811 18.77 11.80 4.13
CA THR A 811 19.82 12.35 3.23
C THR A 811 21.12 12.73 3.98
N PRO A 812 22.33 12.49 3.42
CA PRO A 812 22.68 11.73 2.22
C PRO A 812 23.11 10.27 2.48
N TRP A 813 22.94 9.41 1.47
CA TRP A 813 23.38 8.01 1.44
C TRP A 813 24.75 7.85 0.75
N ILE A 814 25.49 6.79 1.10
CA ILE A 814 26.65 6.31 0.34
C ILE A 814 26.11 5.38 -0.73
N PHE A 815 26.36 5.72 -1.99
CA PHE A 815 25.98 4.88 -3.12
C PHE A 815 27.14 3.97 -3.52
N LEU A 816 26.88 2.68 -3.58
CA LEU A 816 27.79 1.67 -4.12
C LEU A 816 27.22 1.20 -5.45
N ASP A 817 27.78 1.73 -6.53
CA ASP A 817 27.41 1.41 -7.91
C ASP A 817 28.00 0.05 -8.32
N SER A 818 27.18 -0.80 -8.91
CA SER A 818 27.49 -2.09 -9.53
C SER A 818 28.63 -1.98 -10.53
N ALA A 819 28.73 -0.88 -11.27
CA ALA A 819 29.84 -0.62 -12.19
C ALA A 819 31.18 -0.48 -11.45
N ASP A 820 31.19 0.14 -10.28
CA ASP A 820 32.39 0.29 -9.44
C ASP A 820 32.78 -1.04 -8.75
N ILE A 821 31.79 -1.86 -8.37
CA ILE A 821 31.97 -3.19 -7.76
C ILE A 821 32.45 -4.23 -8.79
N ALA A 822 31.89 -4.20 -10.01
CA ALA A 822 32.20 -5.15 -11.08
C ALA A 822 33.54 -4.86 -11.78
N ALA A 823 33.94 -3.59 -11.91
CA ALA A 823 35.16 -3.20 -12.62
C ALA A 823 36.47 -3.52 -11.86
N THR A 824 36.43 -3.78 -10.55
CA THR A 824 37.62 -3.76 -9.69
C THR A 824 38.00 -5.09 -9.02
N GLY A 825 37.07 -6.04 -8.86
CA GLY A 825 37.34 -7.33 -8.18
C GLY A 825 37.45 -7.21 -6.65
N GLU A 826 37.92 -8.26 -5.95
CA GLU A 826 38.19 -8.20 -4.50
C GLU A 826 39.19 -7.08 -4.16
N GLY A 827 38.88 -6.21 -3.20
CA GLY A 827 39.74 -5.07 -2.85
C GLY A 827 39.14 -4.03 -1.89
N THR A 828 39.95 -3.04 -1.50
CA THR A 828 39.55 -1.89 -0.68
C THR A 828 39.43 -0.63 -1.54
N TYR A 829 38.31 0.09 -1.43
CA TYR A 829 38.05 1.33 -2.16
C TYR A 829 37.42 2.41 -1.28
N SER A 830 37.56 3.67 -1.68
CA SER A 830 37.15 4.84 -0.90
C SER A 830 35.96 5.49 -1.55
N THR A 831 34.81 5.55 -0.85
CA THR A 831 33.57 6.13 -1.38
C THR A 831 33.33 7.52 -0.82
N THR A 832 32.90 8.47 -1.66
CA THR A 832 32.54 9.84 -1.22
C THR A 832 31.02 10.03 -1.21
N PRO A 833 30.42 10.54 -0.12
CA PRO A 833 28.99 10.85 -0.09
C PRO A 833 28.60 11.87 -1.16
N VAL A 834 27.45 11.67 -1.80
CA VAL A 834 27.00 12.48 -2.95
C VAL A 834 26.69 13.94 -2.54
N SER A 835 26.45 14.26 -1.27
CA SER A 835 26.20 15.66 -0.83
C SER A 835 26.21 15.94 0.69
N ALA A 836 27.30 15.69 1.45
CA ALA A 836 27.53 16.36 2.76
C ALA A 836 29.00 16.35 3.22
N PRO A 837 29.43 17.26 4.11
CA PRO A 837 30.83 17.45 4.47
C PRO A 837 31.24 16.57 5.66
N ALA A 838 31.55 15.29 5.43
CA ALA A 838 32.37 14.48 6.35
C ALA A 838 32.84 13.17 5.69
N GLY A 839 34.15 13.05 5.45
CA GLY A 839 34.91 11.80 5.31
C GLY A 839 34.58 10.87 4.14
N ALA A 840 35.58 10.52 3.32
CA ALA A 840 35.50 9.27 2.56
C ALA A 840 35.60 8.10 3.56
N VAL A 841 34.79 7.07 3.35
CA VAL A 841 34.86 5.82 4.13
C VAL A 841 35.40 4.75 3.20
N ASP A 842 36.46 4.08 3.64
CA ASP A 842 37.00 2.93 2.94
C ASP A 842 36.14 1.69 3.20
N VAL A 843 35.77 1.01 2.13
CA VAL A 843 35.05 -0.26 2.14
C VAL A 843 35.90 -1.33 1.48
N THR A 844 35.93 -2.52 2.08
CA THR A 844 36.62 -3.70 1.56
C THR A 844 35.58 -4.73 1.14
N VAL A 845 35.71 -5.24 -0.09
CA VAL A 845 34.84 -6.28 -0.65
C VAL A 845 35.63 -7.57 -0.83
N ASP A 846 35.11 -8.65 -0.27
CA ASP A 846 35.81 -9.95 -0.16
C ASP A 846 34.84 -11.12 -0.38
N ASP A 847 35.09 -11.93 -1.42
CA ASP A 847 34.28 -13.09 -1.75
C ASP A 847 34.75 -14.30 -0.94
N GLN A 848 33.91 -14.78 -0.03
CA GLN A 848 34.27 -15.88 0.83
C GLN A 848 33.85 -17.23 0.24
N PRO A 849 34.61 -18.32 0.51
CA PRO A 849 34.28 -19.66 0.02
C PRO A 849 32.96 -20.24 0.52
N ASP A 850 32.28 -19.55 1.43
CA ASP A 850 30.96 -19.92 1.96
C ASP A 850 29.79 -19.44 1.08
N GLY A 851 30.09 -18.81 -0.05
CA GLY A 851 29.10 -18.36 -1.03
C GLY A 851 28.58 -16.94 -0.77
N TYR A 852 29.21 -16.19 0.14
CA TYR A 852 28.85 -14.81 0.44
C TYR A 852 29.97 -13.82 0.10
N THR A 853 29.57 -12.64 -0.37
CA THR A 853 30.46 -11.48 -0.49
C THR A 853 30.30 -10.61 0.74
N TYR A 854 31.41 -10.24 1.37
CA TYR A 854 31.48 -9.42 2.57
C TYR A 854 31.86 -7.98 2.22
N PHE A 855 31.11 -7.02 2.73
CA PHE A 855 31.36 -5.58 2.61
C PHE A 855 31.73 -5.03 3.98
N THR A 856 33.00 -4.67 4.18
CA THR A 856 33.55 -4.19 5.46
C THR A 856 33.95 -2.71 5.37
N PHE A 857 33.28 -1.86 6.14
CA PHE A 857 33.54 -0.42 6.24
C PHE A 857 34.48 -0.09 7.40
N ASP A 858 35.50 0.73 7.15
CA ASP A 858 36.37 1.29 8.19
C ASP A 858 35.71 2.51 8.86
N ILE A 859 34.98 2.27 9.94
CA ILE A 859 34.22 3.31 10.65
C ILE A 859 35.11 4.23 11.49
N THR A 860 36.41 3.96 11.61
CA THR A 860 37.36 4.89 12.28
C THR A 860 37.55 6.20 11.50
N GLN A 861 37.13 6.20 10.23
CA GLN A 861 37.16 7.35 9.34
C GLN A 861 35.95 8.28 9.53
N LEU A 862 34.94 7.83 10.29
CA LEU A 862 33.79 8.65 10.68
C LEU A 862 34.16 9.62 11.83
N PRO A 863 33.50 10.80 11.93
CA PRO A 863 33.71 11.75 13.02
C PRO A 863 33.62 11.11 14.42
N ALA A 864 34.57 11.41 15.33
CA ALA A 864 34.65 10.79 16.67
C ALA A 864 33.56 11.25 17.68
N THR A 865 32.40 11.71 17.21
CA THR A 865 31.30 12.24 18.03
C THR A 865 30.15 11.25 18.26
N TYR A 866 30.19 10.07 17.64
CA TYR A 866 29.14 9.07 17.73
C TYR A 866 29.22 8.27 19.05
N ASP A 867 28.26 8.47 19.96
CA ASP A 867 28.08 7.64 21.17
C ASP A 867 27.33 6.32 20.87
N THR A 868 26.57 6.27 19.78
CA THR A 868 25.85 5.09 19.26
C THR A 868 25.75 5.20 17.73
N LEU A 869 26.01 4.11 17.00
CA LEU A 869 26.05 4.09 15.53
C LEU A 869 25.11 2.99 15.01
N PHE A 870 24.17 3.38 14.16
CA PHE A 870 23.27 2.50 13.41
C PHE A 870 23.75 2.41 11.96
N LEU A 871 23.67 1.23 11.36
CA LEU A 871 23.97 0.98 9.95
C LEU A 871 22.69 0.56 9.24
N ALA A 872 22.34 1.25 8.16
CA ALA A 872 21.28 0.88 7.24
C ALA A 872 21.90 0.55 5.87
N VAL A 873 21.39 -0.51 5.24
CA VAL A 873 21.81 -0.97 3.91
C VAL A 873 20.54 -1.35 3.15
N LEU A 874 20.40 -0.83 1.93
CA LEU A 874 19.31 -1.12 1.01
C LEU A 874 19.90 -1.59 -0.32
N PHE A 875 19.21 -2.51 -1.00
CA PHE A 875 19.44 -2.76 -2.42
C PHE A 875 18.90 -1.56 -3.21
N TYR A 876 19.57 -1.18 -4.29
CA TYR A 876 19.22 -0.04 -5.15
C TYR A 876 19.13 -0.50 -6.60
N ASP A 877 18.30 -1.49 -6.91
CA ASP A 877 18.14 -1.96 -8.28
C ASP A 877 16.69 -2.42 -8.42
N ASN A 878 15.88 -1.65 -9.18
CA ASN A 878 14.42 -1.75 -9.32
C ASN A 878 13.67 -2.01 -8.00
#